data_AF-A0A8T2MY44-F1
#
_entry.id   AF-A0A8T2MY44-F1
#
_cell.length_a   1.000
_cell.length_b   1.000
_cell.length_c   1.000
_cell.angle_alpha   90.00
_cell.angle_beta   90.00
_cell.angle_gamma   90.00
#
_symmetry.space_group_name_H-M   'P 1'
#
loop_
_entity.id
_entity.type
_entity.pdbx_description
1 polymer ?
#
loop_
_entity_poly.entity_id
_entity_poly.type
_entity_poly.pdbx_seq_one_letter_code
_entity_poly.pdbx_strand_id
1 'polypeptide(L)'
;MKFLILAFFVAGAYGCGLPTYPPVVTRVVGGDDVRENSWPWQISLQYRSSNGYFYHTCGGTLISPNWVLTAAHCISSRNTYKVYLGKHNLQVKDEPGSIAISPSKIIVHERWDSYRIRNDIALIKLQTPVTVSDTIMPACLPDSGTILSHNAPCYVTGWGRLWTGGPIADILQQALLPVVSHENCSKPDWWGSLVTQSMVCAGGDGQLASCNGDSGGPLNCQNPDGSWDVHGVVSFGSSMGCNYPKKPSVFTRVSAYISWINNNGGVEEHHALIELSQSERCFVLHDLNSTHGTFVNNCRIHNAAVRLAPGDELHFGFGGPTYQLVVDSASPLLPPPVLSLSSPSYLASPPPIPHGYREGLLLLAPPATPDQPVQEPRDQAQAMEERIMRLGDEVSRLAVFEGESRRKDGVIAGLRDEVSAVRHQLTLSRADPEVRNKLRVLERDISDKKEQIEQLKEQMVELQKGSSEVFKHSVTERDLKIAGLRTQVEKLKKDSSMSSGLVTSLQRDLSAREKQSLKLAAEVDRLRQDIRHKDTQLGSLSAKFSRARENQNQEEERQAWENEATALRKRVEKLEKALAERRTELQHQATERDSLRSRLEEEQQRLASMQTEMEAGRQHLQESRQREQRSRVELERIQARRFRSKIIQTTYSAPGVSTPQDTVSDQEVIDQMTEMIEEKEKLRTRVEELEEQKKEISGEREELKAKVQELEAQVKEHATEQDRTATETQGFRNALEEYQSRMQGSLSVPALQREISALAAQAVPQSLTWVQSVTLSVLTVQLAQLQEVDCALQDAGIDVSDMAEGRVVPADT
;
A
#
# COMPACT_ATOMS: atom_id res chain seq x y z
N MET A 1 -35.53 37.40 6.51
CA MET A 1 -34.59 36.86 5.50
C MET A 1 -33.92 35.64 6.09
N LYS A 2 -34.32 34.43 5.66
CA LYS A 2 -33.67 33.17 6.06
C LYS A 2 -32.55 32.92 5.04
N PHE A 3 -31.30 32.93 5.50
CA PHE A 3 -30.19 32.44 4.68
C PHE A 3 -30.27 30.91 4.65
N LEU A 4 -30.56 30.39 3.46
CA LEU A 4 -30.31 28.99 3.11
C LEU A 4 -28.79 28.77 3.15
N ILE A 5 -28.33 27.88 4.02
CA ILE A 5 -27.05 27.21 3.85
C ILE A 5 -27.39 25.85 3.23
N LEU A 6 -27.25 25.76 1.91
CA LEU A 6 -27.24 24.50 1.17
C LEU A 6 -25.93 23.78 1.51
N ALA A 7 -25.99 22.84 2.45
CA ALA A 7 -24.96 21.82 2.58
C ALA A 7 -25.22 20.77 1.50
N PHE A 8 -24.48 20.86 0.40
CA PHE A 8 -24.34 19.75 -0.54
C PHE A 8 -23.53 18.64 0.16
N PHE A 9 -24.22 17.67 0.77
CA PHE A 9 -23.61 16.37 1.01
C PHE A 9 -23.59 15.64 -0.34
N VAL A 10 -22.45 15.70 -1.02
CA VAL A 10 -22.16 14.78 -2.12
C VAL A 10 -21.84 13.43 -1.47
N ALA A 11 -22.85 12.58 -1.33
CA ALA A 11 -22.60 11.15 -1.16
C ALA A 11 -21.97 10.67 -2.48
N GLY A 12 -20.64 10.54 -2.49
CA GLY A 12 -19.94 9.98 -3.65
C GLY A 12 -20.41 8.55 -3.85
N ALA A 13 -21.06 8.27 -4.98
CA ALA A 13 -21.25 6.91 -5.44
C ALA A 13 -19.85 6.33 -5.71
N TYR A 14 -19.37 5.42 -4.87
CA TYR A 14 -18.08 4.76 -5.05
C TYR A 14 -18.19 3.72 -6.16
N GLY A 15 -18.08 4.16 -7.42
CA GLY A 15 -17.86 3.31 -8.59
C GLY A 15 -16.41 2.78 -8.65
N CYS A 16 -16.13 1.86 -9.57
CA CYS A 16 -14.75 1.42 -9.81
C CYS A 16 -13.98 2.48 -10.63
N GLY A 17 -12.65 2.43 -10.57
CA GLY A 17 -11.79 3.13 -11.53
C GLY A 17 -11.84 4.66 -11.50
N LEU A 18 -12.45 5.29 -10.48
CA LEU A 18 -12.62 6.74 -10.37
C LEU A 18 -11.88 7.27 -9.12
N PRO A 19 -10.56 7.48 -9.18
CA PRO A 19 -9.78 7.85 -8.02
C PRO A 19 -10.16 9.24 -7.50
N THR A 20 -10.28 9.39 -6.18
CA THR A 20 -10.52 10.69 -5.52
C THR A 20 -9.46 11.73 -5.89
N TYR A 21 -8.21 11.27 -5.99
CA TYR A 21 -7.08 12.08 -6.45
C TYR A 21 -6.74 11.68 -7.90
N PRO A 22 -7.01 12.52 -8.91
CA PRO A 22 -6.75 12.13 -10.29
C PRO A 22 -5.23 12.02 -10.56
N PRO A 23 -4.78 11.00 -11.32
CA PRO A 23 -3.39 10.85 -11.75
C PRO A 23 -2.90 12.07 -12.55
N VAL A 24 -1.63 12.44 -12.35
CA VAL A 24 -0.96 13.45 -13.16
C VAL A 24 -0.38 12.75 -14.40
N VAL A 25 -1.04 12.91 -15.55
CA VAL A 25 -0.76 12.16 -16.79
C VAL A 25 0.10 12.95 -17.80
N THR A 26 0.92 13.90 -17.34
CA THR A 26 1.75 14.73 -18.23
C THR A 26 2.89 13.95 -18.90
N ARG A 27 3.34 14.42 -20.07
CA ARG A 27 4.41 13.79 -20.87
C ARG A 27 5.77 13.98 -20.21
N VAL A 28 6.11 13.09 -19.29
CA VAL A 28 7.45 13.01 -18.69
C VAL A 28 8.14 11.74 -19.17
N VAL A 29 9.46 11.83 -19.39
CA VAL A 29 10.31 10.76 -19.91
C VAL A 29 11.18 10.27 -18.76
N GLY A 30 11.05 9.00 -18.37
CA GLY A 30 11.84 8.35 -17.31
C GLY A 30 11.03 7.55 -16.26
N GLY A 31 9.69 7.63 -16.30
CA GLY A 31 8.86 7.22 -15.16
C GLY A 31 8.84 8.35 -14.12
N ASP A 32 7.76 8.43 -13.35
CA ASP A 32 7.60 9.44 -12.31
C ASP A 32 7.06 8.85 -11.02
N ASP A 33 7.41 9.51 -9.92
CA ASP A 33 6.72 9.36 -8.65
C ASP A 33 5.22 9.61 -8.87
N VAL A 34 4.41 8.65 -8.46
CA VAL A 34 2.96 8.77 -8.46
C VAL A 34 2.53 9.92 -7.58
N ARG A 35 1.52 10.68 -8.00
CA ARG A 35 0.81 11.56 -7.08
C ARG A 35 0.19 10.70 -5.99
N GLU A 36 0.50 10.97 -4.74
CA GLU A 36 0.01 10.22 -3.58
C GLU A 36 -1.49 9.88 -3.71
N ASN A 37 -1.83 8.59 -3.52
CA ASN A 37 -3.19 8.02 -3.58
C ASN A 37 -3.90 8.12 -4.93
N SER A 38 -3.22 8.45 -6.03
CA SER A 38 -3.87 8.58 -7.35
C SER A 38 -4.18 7.27 -8.07
N TRP A 39 -3.61 6.16 -7.60
CA TRP A 39 -3.85 4.80 -8.11
C TRP A 39 -4.31 3.88 -6.97
N PRO A 40 -5.50 4.12 -6.38
CA PRO A 40 -5.93 3.55 -5.11
C PRO A 40 -6.23 2.03 -5.15
N TRP A 41 -6.23 1.43 -6.33
CA TRP A 41 -6.32 -0.03 -6.52
C TRP A 41 -4.97 -0.74 -6.50
N GLN A 42 -3.86 -0.01 -6.55
CA GLN A 42 -2.52 -0.59 -6.50
C GLN A 42 -2.31 -1.28 -5.15
N ILE A 43 -1.87 -2.54 -5.18
CA ILE A 43 -1.45 -3.25 -3.97
C ILE A 43 0.02 -3.65 -4.02
N SER A 44 0.59 -3.90 -2.85
CA SER A 44 1.91 -4.52 -2.67
C SER A 44 1.73 -5.91 -2.07
N LEU A 45 2.03 -6.94 -2.87
CA LEU A 45 2.07 -8.32 -2.39
C LEU A 45 3.44 -8.58 -1.76
N GLN A 46 3.43 -8.94 -0.48
CA GLN A 46 4.64 -9.22 0.28
C GLN A 46 4.63 -10.65 0.79
N TYR A 47 5.79 -11.30 0.80
CA TYR A 47 5.97 -12.62 1.41
C TYR A 47 6.86 -12.54 2.64
N ARG A 48 6.64 -13.45 3.59
CA ARG A 48 7.48 -13.61 4.77
C ARG A 48 8.76 -14.36 4.40
N SER A 49 9.90 -13.71 4.56
CA SER A 49 11.22 -14.32 4.38
C SER A 49 11.64 -15.16 5.60
N SER A 50 12.72 -15.92 5.48
CA SER A 50 13.27 -16.78 6.54
C SER A 50 13.68 -16.01 7.80
N ASN A 51 14.03 -14.73 7.66
CA ASN A 51 14.33 -13.82 8.77
C ASN A 51 13.07 -13.28 9.48
N GLY A 52 11.88 -13.72 9.07
CA GLY A 52 10.60 -13.34 9.68
C GLY A 52 10.00 -12.03 9.17
N TYR A 53 10.73 -11.22 8.39
CA TYR A 53 10.25 -9.95 7.83
C TYR A 53 9.47 -10.15 6.53
N PHE A 54 8.56 -9.22 6.22
CA PHE A 54 7.80 -9.20 4.97
C PHE A 54 8.52 -8.34 3.93
N TYR A 55 8.67 -8.88 2.72
CA TYR A 55 9.32 -8.20 1.60
C TYR A 55 8.40 -8.14 0.40
N HIS A 56 8.36 -6.98 -0.26
CA HIS A 56 7.70 -6.81 -1.53
C HIS A 56 8.26 -7.75 -2.58
N THR A 57 7.37 -8.44 -3.30
CA THR A 57 7.75 -9.32 -4.41
C THR A 57 7.02 -8.99 -5.71
N CYS A 58 5.77 -8.55 -5.61
CA CYS A 58 4.91 -8.30 -6.77
C CYS A 58 3.89 -7.21 -6.45
N GLY A 59 3.39 -6.58 -7.50
CA GLY A 59 2.18 -5.77 -7.46
C GLY A 59 0.90 -6.60 -7.59
N GLY A 60 -0.21 -5.88 -7.72
CA GLY A 60 -1.53 -6.42 -7.98
C GLY A 60 -2.55 -5.30 -8.09
N THR A 61 -3.80 -5.67 -8.31
CA THR A 61 -4.91 -4.73 -8.50
C THR A 61 -6.10 -5.16 -7.67
N LEU A 62 -6.59 -4.28 -6.79
CA LEU A 62 -7.89 -4.45 -6.16
C LEU A 62 -8.98 -4.33 -7.23
N ILE A 63 -9.79 -5.37 -7.41
CA ILE A 63 -10.87 -5.41 -8.41
C ILE A 63 -12.27 -5.45 -7.77
N SER A 64 -12.32 -5.77 -6.48
CA SER A 64 -13.51 -5.63 -5.62
C SER A 64 -13.05 -5.57 -4.16
N PRO A 65 -13.92 -5.23 -3.19
CA PRO A 65 -13.52 -5.09 -1.78
C PRO A 65 -12.79 -6.29 -1.16
N ASN A 66 -12.92 -7.51 -1.72
CA ASN A 66 -12.28 -8.71 -1.19
C ASN A 66 -11.46 -9.49 -2.23
N TRP A 67 -11.29 -8.96 -3.46
CA TRP A 67 -10.54 -9.65 -4.51
C TRP A 67 -9.43 -8.79 -5.10
N VAL A 68 -8.25 -9.38 -5.16
CA VAL A 68 -7.06 -8.83 -5.80
C VAL A 68 -6.67 -9.70 -7.00
N LEU A 69 -6.42 -9.04 -8.13
CA LEU A 69 -5.86 -9.62 -9.35
C LEU A 69 -4.32 -9.50 -9.33
N THR A 70 -3.61 -10.56 -9.70
CA THR A 70 -2.15 -10.55 -9.82
C THR A 70 -1.66 -11.61 -10.83
N ALA A 71 -0.35 -11.76 -11.00
CA ALA A 71 0.25 -12.76 -11.88
C ALA A 71 0.37 -14.12 -11.19
N ALA A 72 0.26 -15.21 -11.96
CA ALA A 72 0.42 -16.58 -11.46
C ALA A 72 1.85 -16.84 -10.98
N HIS A 73 2.85 -16.32 -11.68
CA HIS A 73 4.26 -16.51 -11.32
C HIS A 73 4.66 -15.86 -9.98
N CYS A 74 3.83 -14.95 -9.44
CA CYS A 74 4.04 -14.36 -8.12
C CYS A 74 3.71 -15.30 -6.96
N ILE A 75 2.97 -16.38 -7.23
CA ILE A 75 2.39 -17.26 -6.22
C ILE A 75 3.23 -18.53 -6.06
N SER A 76 3.59 -18.84 -4.81
CA SER A 76 4.28 -20.05 -4.40
C SER A 76 3.64 -20.62 -3.14
N SER A 77 3.38 -21.94 -3.13
CA SER A 77 2.78 -22.64 -2.00
C SER A 77 3.65 -22.66 -0.74
N ARG A 78 4.95 -22.33 -0.86
CA ARG A 78 5.90 -22.28 0.25
C ARG A 78 5.91 -20.95 1.00
N ASN A 79 5.28 -19.91 0.42
CA ASN A 79 5.35 -18.55 0.93
C ASN A 79 4.12 -18.21 1.79
N THR A 80 4.35 -17.48 2.88
CA THR A 80 3.26 -16.83 3.64
C THR A 80 3.13 -15.40 3.16
N TYR A 81 1.92 -15.00 2.72
CA TYR A 81 1.69 -13.70 2.09
C TYR A 81 0.93 -12.70 2.97
N LYS A 82 1.18 -11.40 2.71
CA LYS A 82 0.37 -10.26 3.14
C LYS A 82 0.14 -9.32 1.96
N VAL A 83 -1.07 -8.79 1.85
CA VAL A 83 -1.48 -7.82 0.83
C VAL A 83 -1.59 -6.45 1.50
N TYR A 84 -0.76 -5.50 1.06
CA TYR A 84 -0.81 -4.12 1.52
C TYR A 84 -1.59 -3.26 0.53
N LEU A 85 -2.59 -2.52 1.02
CA LEU A 85 -3.44 -1.60 0.25
C LEU A 85 -3.28 -0.17 0.77
N GLY A 86 -3.55 0.83 -0.07
CA GLY A 86 -3.48 2.25 0.31
C GLY A 86 -2.06 2.72 0.65
N LYS A 87 -1.03 2.03 0.15
CA LYS A 87 0.37 2.40 0.34
C LYS A 87 0.85 3.28 -0.80
N HIS A 88 1.68 4.27 -0.47
CA HIS A 88 2.43 5.07 -1.43
C HIS A 88 3.94 4.87 -1.24
N ASN A 89 4.44 4.83 0.00
CA ASN A 89 5.85 4.57 0.30
C ASN A 89 6.06 3.24 1.05
N LEU A 90 6.82 2.30 0.46
CA LEU A 90 7.07 0.98 1.06
C LEU A 90 7.85 1.04 2.37
N GLN A 91 8.72 2.03 2.58
CA GLN A 91 9.54 2.19 3.79
C GLN A 91 8.73 2.69 5.00
N VAL A 92 7.59 3.34 4.77
CA VAL A 92 6.74 3.86 5.84
C VAL A 92 5.89 2.71 6.38
N LYS A 93 6.16 2.23 7.60
CA LYS A 93 5.48 1.05 8.17
C LYS A 93 3.97 1.27 8.34
N ASP A 94 3.58 2.39 8.96
CA ASP A 94 2.21 2.72 9.33
C ASP A 94 1.77 4.01 8.59
N GLU A 95 1.63 3.90 7.27
CA GLU A 95 1.20 5.01 6.42
C GLU A 95 -0.31 5.28 6.61
N PRO A 96 -0.75 6.52 6.85
CA PRO A 96 -2.16 6.83 7.06
C PRO A 96 -3.02 6.36 5.88
N GLY A 97 -4.12 5.66 6.17
CA GLY A 97 -5.00 5.10 5.13
C GLY A 97 -4.49 3.80 4.50
N SER A 98 -3.32 3.29 4.90
CA SER A 98 -2.82 1.98 4.48
C SER A 98 -3.26 0.86 5.43
N ILE A 99 -3.49 -0.33 4.88
CA ILE A 99 -3.85 -1.53 5.63
C ILE A 99 -3.14 -2.76 5.08
N ALA A 100 -2.92 -3.76 5.94
CA ALA A 100 -2.33 -5.05 5.56
C ALA A 100 -3.29 -6.19 5.89
N ILE A 101 -3.64 -6.99 4.89
CA ILE A 101 -4.60 -8.10 5.02
C ILE A 101 -3.97 -9.40 4.52
N SER A 102 -4.16 -10.48 5.27
CA SER A 102 -3.74 -11.82 4.86
C SER A 102 -4.72 -12.41 3.83
N PRO A 103 -4.24 -13.20 2.85
CA PRO A 103 -5.12 -13.97 1.98
C PRO A 103 -5.91 -15.05 2.74
N SER A 104 -7.19 -15.21 2.42
CA SER A 104 -7.99 -16.40 2.82
C SER A 104 -7.91 -17.52 1.79
N LYS A 105 -7.79 -17.17 0.50
CA LYS A 105 -7.66 -18.13 -0.61
C LYS A 105 -6.85 -17.51 -1.74
N ILE A 106 -6.01 -18.31 -2.39
CA ILE A 106 -5.29 -17.92 -3.60
C ILE A 106 -5.64 -18.92 -4.70
N ILE A 107 -6.03 -18.42 -5.87
CA ILE A 107 -6.46 -19.21 -7.03
C ILE A 107 -5.52 -18.87 -8.18
N VAL A 108 -4.67 -19.83 -8.55
CA VAL A 108 -3.82 -19.74 -9.74
C VAL A 108 -4.57 -20.35 -10.92
N HIS A 109 -4.50 -19.72 -12.09
CA HIS A 109 -5.12 -20.26 -13.29
C HIS A 109 -4.68 -21.70 -13.57
N GLU A 110 -5.63 -22.59 -13.83
CA GLU A 110 -5.43 -24.05 -13.85
C GLU A 110 -4.53 -24.49 -15.02
N ARG A 111 -4.45 -23.66 -16.06
CA ARG A 111 -3.58 -23.82 -17.23
C ARG A 111 -2.32 -22.95 -17.20
N TRP A 112 -1.92 -22.44 -16.04
CA TRP A 112 -0.65 -21.72 -15.89
C TRP A 112 0.52 -22.62 -16.32
N ASP A 113 1.30 -22.18 -17.32
CA ASP A 113 2.51 -22.86 -17.82
C ASP A 113 3.70 -21.94 -17.54
N SER A 114 4.51 -22.28 -16.53
CA SER A 114 5.67 -21.48 -16.13
C SER A 114 6.84 -21.56 -17.12
N TYR A 115 6.91 -22.60 -17.94
CA TYR A 115 7.96 -22.75 -18.94
C TYR A 115 7.70 -21.85 -20.15
N ARG A 116 6.44 -21.79 -20.61
CA ARG A 116 6.03 -20.95 -21.75
C ARG A 116 5.43 -19.60 -21.35
N ILE A 117 5.28 -19.34 -20.06
CA ILE A 117 4.64 -18.15 -19.49
C ILE A 117 3.25 -17.95 -20.13
N ARG A 118 2.37 -18.94 -20.02
CA ARG A 118 0.99 -18.91 -20.56
C ARG A 118 -0.02 -18.89 -19.44
N ASN A 119 -1.07 -18.08 -19.57
CA ASN A 119 -2.11 -17.93 -18.56
C ASN A 119 -1.56 -17.43 -17.22
N ASP A 120 -0.70 -16.40 -17.28
CA ASP A 120 -0.04 -15.82 -16.12
C ASP A 120 -0.99 -14.89 -15.34
N ILE A 121 -1.94 -15.49 -14.63
CA ILE A 121 -3.00 -14.79 -13.89
C ILE A 121 -3.41 -15.57 -12.65
N ALA A 122 -3.64 -14.86 -11.55
CA ALA A 122 -4.10 -15.40 -10.29
C ALA A 122 -5.05 -14.42 -9.57
N LEU A 123 -5.93 -14.96 -8.75
CA LEU A 123 -6.84 -14.23 -7.87
C LEU A 123 -6.49 -14.50 -6.41
N ILE A 124 -6.48 -13.44 -5.61
CA ILE A 124 -6.30 -13.50 -4.16
C ILE A 124 -7.59 -13.02 -3.49
N LYS A 125 -8.24 -13.91 -2.73
CA LYS A 125 -9.34 -13.56 -1.84
C LYS A 125 -8.76 -13.05 -0.52
N LEU A 126 -9.11 -11.83 -0.14
CA LEU A 126 -8.72 -11.25 1.13
C LEU A 126 -9.45 -11.95 2.29
N GLN A 127 -8.85 -11.97 3.49
CA GLN A 127 -9.50 -12.54 4.68
C GLN A 127 -10.68 -11.70 5.15
N THR A 128 -10.58 -10.38 5.02
CA THR A 128 -11.65 -9.43 5.33
C THR A 128 -11.85 -8.48 4.15
N PRO A 129 -13.10 -8.10 3.81
CA PRO A 129 -13.36 -7.10 2.79
C PRO A 129 -12.83 -5.73 3.27
N VAL A 130 -12.23 -4.97 2.36
CA VAL A 130 -11.75 -3.61 2.62
C VAL A 130 -12.90 -2.61 2.53
N THR A 131 -12.86 -1.60 3.38
CA THR A 131 -13.74 -0.44 3.25
C THR A 131 -13.17 0.48 2.18
N VAL A 132 -13.97 0.85 1.18
CA VAL A 132 -13.57 1.80 0.14
C VAL A 132 -13.35 3.17 0.77
N SER A 133 -12.26 3.83 0.39
CA SER A 133 -11.84 5.15 0.89
C SER A 133 -11.27 5.99 -0.25
N ASP A 134 -10.74 7.17 0.09
CA ASP A 134 -9.98 8.00 -0.85
C ASP A 134 -8.60 7.43 -1.22
N THR A 135 -8.09 6.48 -0.44
CA THR A 135 -6.80 5.81 -0.66
C THR A 135 -6.93 4.35 -1.14
N ILE A 136 -8.10 3.73 -0.99
CA ILE A 136 -8.36 2.34 -1.34
C ILE A 136 -9.66 2.25 -2.14
N MET A 137 -9.56 1.89 -3.42
CA MET A 137 -10.72 1.77 -4.32
C MET A 137 -10.41 0.74 -5.41
N PRO A 138 -11.37 -0.08 -5.85
CA PRO A 138 -11.14 -1.05 -6.92
C PRO A 138 -10.99 -0.38 -8.30
N ALA A 139 -10.17 -0.98 -9.17
CA ALA A 139 -10.14 -0.67 -10.60
C ALA A 139 -11.33 -1.32 -11.32
N CYS A 140 -11.72 -0.77 -12.48
CA CYS A 140 -12.70 -1.42 -13.33
C CYS A 140 -12.07 -2.58 -14.13
N LEU A 141 -12.86 -3.62 -14.39
CA LEU A 141 -12.49 -4.69 -15.30
C LEU A 141 -12.94 -4.33 -16.72
N PRO A 142 -12.12 -4.62 -17.76
CA PRO A 142 -12.50 -4.35 -19.13
C PRO A 142 -13.59 -5.32 -19.61
N ASP A 143 -14.36 -4.89 -20.61
CA ASP A 143 -15.30 -5.77 -21.31
C ASP A 143 -14.60 -7.02 -21.87
N SER A 144 -15.31 -8.16 -21.82
CA SER A 144 -14.79 -9.44 -22.31
C SER A 144 -14.44 -9.35 -23.79
N GLY A 145 -13.24 -9.80 -24.15
CA GLY A 145 -12.75 -9.78 -25.53
C GLY A 145 -12.21 -8.43 -26.02
N THR A 146 -12.28 -7.34 -25.25
CA THR A 146 -11.77 -6.03 -25.65
C THR A 146 -10.30 -6.05 -26.05
N ILE A 147 -9.98 -5.50 -27.21
CA ILE A 147 -8.61 -5.35 -27.73
C ILE A 147 -8.30 -3.86 -27.85
N LEU A 148 -7.26 -3.40 -27.16
CA LEU A 148 -6.80 -2.02 -27.24
C LEU A 148 -6.15 -1.73 -28.60
N SER A 149 -6.41 -0.54 -29.14
CA SER A 149 -5.77 -0.08 -30.37
C SER A 149 -4.27 0.14 -30.18
N HIS A 150 -3.49 -0.02 -31.25
CA HIS A 150 -2.09 0.36 -31.23
C HIS A 150 -1.93 1.84 -30.84
N ASN A 151 -0.93 2.14 -30.03
CA ASN A 151 -0.63 3.45 -29.44
C ASN A 151 -1.70 4.00 -28.47
N ALA A 152 -2.66 3.18 -28.03
CA ALA A 152 -3.53 3.56 -26.92
C ALA A 152 -2.66 3.92 -25.69
N PRO A 153 -2.91 5.07 -25.04
CA PRO A 153 -2.13 5.49 -23.89
C PRO A 153 -2.56 4.71 -22.66
N CYS A 154 -1.63 3.97 -22.06
CA CYS A 154 -1.85 3.24 -20.81
C CYS A 154 -0.66 3.45 -19.88
N TYR A 155 -0.88 3.28 -18.58
CA TYR A 155 0.10 3.52 -17.55
C TYR A 155 0.37 2.24 -16.77
N VAL A 156 1.64 1.85 -16.66
CA VAL A 156 2.05 0.85 -15.67
C VAL A 156 2.34 1.56 -14.35
N THR A 157 1.98 0.92 -13.24
CA THR A 157 2.27 1.41 -11.89
C THR A 157 2.88 0.31 -11.03
N GLY A 158 3.83 0.66 -10.17
CA GLY A 158 4.45 -0.31 -9.27
C GLY A 158 5.69 0.19 -8.55
N TRP A 159 6.23 -0.67 -7.68
CA TRP A 159 7.47 -0.44 -6.93
C TRP A 159 8.64 -1.24 -7.50
N GLY A 160 8.57 -1.64 -8.77
CA GLY A 160 9.64 -2.34 -9.45
C GLY A 160 10.95 -1.54 -9.48
N ARG A 161 11.99 -2.18 -9.98
CA ARG A 161 13.30 -1.56 -10.07
C ARG A 161 13.27 -0.34 -10.99
N LEU A 162 13.87 0.76 -10.55
CA LEU A 162 13.94 2.02 -11.29
C LEU A 162 14.75 1.92 -12.59
N TRP A 163 15.66 0.94 -12.68
CA TRP A 163 16.38 0.57 -13.90
C TRP A 163 16.86 -0.88 -13.82
N THR A 164 17.35 -1.43 -14.94
CA THR A 164 17.88 -2.80 -14.99
C THR A 164 19.01 -2.99 -13.98
N GLY A 165 18.83 -3.90 -13.02
CA GLY A 165 19.80 -4.15 -11.94
C GLY A 165 19.82 -3.08 -10.83
N GLY A 166 18.98 -2.04 -10.91
CA GLY A 166 18.85 -0.96 -9.93
C GLY A 166 18.04 -1.31 -8.67
N PRO A 167 17.86 -0.38 -7.74
CA PRO A 167 17.08 -0.58 -6.52
C PRO A 167 15.58 -0.68 -6.83
N ILE A 168 14.84 -1.38 -5.94
CA ILE A 168 13.37 -1.32 -5.86
C ILE A 168 12.97 0.11 -5.47
N ALA A 169 11.88 0.62 -6.04
CA ALA A 169 11.40 1.95 -5.70
C ALA A 169 10.76 1.98 -4.31
N ASP A 170 11.09 3.00 -3.51
CA ASP A 170 10.42 3.21 -2.22
C ASP A 170 9.05 3.86 -2.43
N ILE A 171 9.00 4.90 -3.27
CA ILE A 171 7.80 5.63 -3.67
C ILE A 171 7.19 4.96 -4.89
N LEU A 172 5.86 4.82 -4.92
CA LEU A 172 5.13 4.22 -6.04
C LEU A 172 5.44 4.98 -7.33
N GLN A 173 5.79 4.25 -8.40
CA GLN A 173 6.11 4.82 -9.71
C GLN A 173 4.96 4.64 -10.70
N GLN A 174 4.92 5.50 -11.72
CA GLN A 174 4.07 5.36 -12.91
C GLN A 174 4.87 5.61 -14.19
N ALA A 175 4.51 4.93 -15.28
CA ALA A 175 5.09 5.19 -16.60
C ALA A 175 4.06 5.03 -17.72
N LEU A 176 4.03 5.99 -18.66
CA LEU A 176 3.22 5.91 -19.87
C LEU A 176 3.82 4.88 -20.85
N LEU A 177 3.09 3.80 -21.09
CA LEU A 177 3.43 2.75 -22.04
C LEU A 177 2.35 2.68 -23.15
N PRO A 178 2.62 3.21 -24.35
CA PRO A 178 1.71 3.07 -25.48
C PRO A 178 1.54 1.59 -25.86
N VAL A 179 0.30 1.18 -26.14
CA VAL A 179 0.00 -0.20 -26.52
C VAL A 179 0.67 -0.57 -27.85
N VAL A 180 1.30 -1.73 -27.89
CA VAL A 180 1.83 -2.36 -29.11
C VAL A 180 0.84 -3.44 -29.54
N SER A 181 0.28 -3.32 -30.75
CA SER A 181 -0.65 -4.32 -31.26
C SER A 181 -0.01 -5.70 -31.30
N HIS A 182 -0.83 -6.75 -31.16
CA HIS A 182 -0.35 -8.13 -31.23
C HIS A 182 0.44 -8.39 -32.52
N GLU A 183 -0.06 -7.91 -33.67
CA GLU A 183 0.59 -8.01 -34.97
C GLU A 183 2.01 -7.43 -34.98
N ASN A 184 2.22 -6.27 -34.34
CA ASN A 184 3.55 -5.67 -34.24
C ASN A 184 4.42 -6.42 -33.23
N CYS A 185 3.84 -6.79 -32.09
CA CYS A 185 4.57 -7.44 -31.00
C CYS A 185 5.03 -8.87 -31.37
N SER A 186 4.29 -9.57 -32.24
CA SER A 186 4.59 -10.92 -32.72
C SER A 186 5.55 -10.97 -33.92
N LYS A 187 6.09 -9.83 -34.36
CA LYS A 187 7.10 -9.81 -35.44
C LYS A 187 8.37 -10.56 -35.02
N PRO A 188 9.10 -11.21 -35.96
CA PRO A 188 10.32 -11.96 -35.63
C PRO A 188 11.42 -11.13 -34.96
N ASP A 189 11.55 -9.84 -35.28
CA ASP A 189 12.50 -8.92 -34.65
C ASP A 189 12.00 -8.33 -33.30
N TRP A 190 10.75 -8.62 -32.94
CA TRP A 190 10.11 -8.29 -31.66
C TRP A 190 10.07 -9.54 -30.78
N TRP A 191 8.90 -9.93 -30.25
CA TRP A 191 8.77 -11.13 -29.41
C TRP A 191 8.48 -12.41 -30.22
N GLY A 192 8.22 -12.30 -31.53
CA GLY A 192 7.95 -13.46 -32.38
C GLY A 192 6.79 -14.30 -31.84
N SER A 193 6.96 -15.62 -31.88
CA SER A 193 5.97 -16.59 -31.40
C SER A 193 5.88 -16.69 -29.86
N LEU A 194 6.72 -15.97 -29.11
CA LEU A 194 6.65 -15.97 -27.65
C LEU A 194 5.36 -15.30 -27.18
N VAL A 195 4.90 -14.26 -27.87
CA VAL A 195 3.67 -13.53 -27.54
C VAL A 195 2.44 -14.20 -28.17
N THR A 196 1.31 -14.18 -27.45
CA THR A 196 0.05 -14.82 -27.87
C THR A 196 -1.12 -13.83 -27.87
N GLN A 197 -2.28 -14.22 -28.40
CA GLN A 197 -3.49 -13.38 -28.41
C GLN A 197 -4.11 -13.15 -27.02
N SER A 198 -3.72 -13.94 -26.02
CA SER A 198 -4.10 -13.74 -24.62
C SER A 198 -3.16 -12.78 -23.87
N MET A 199 -2.27 -12.10 -24.59
CA MET A 199 -1.32 -11.13 -24.06
C MET A 199 -1.51 -9.76 -24.72
N VAL A 200 -1.13 -8.71 -24.01
CA VAL A 200 -1.04 -7.34 -24.54
C VAL A 200 0.36 -6.81 -24.29
N CYS A 201 0.92 -6.10 -25.27
CA CYS A 201 2.25 -5.52 -25.19
C CYS A 201 2.12 -4.00 -25.03
N ALA A 202 3.01 -3.37 -24.28
CA ALA A 202 3.05 -1.91 -24.16
C ALA A 202 4.49 -1.39 -24.00
N GLY A 203 4.78 -0.22 -24.56
CA GLY A 203 6.11 0.39 -24.58
C GLY A 203 7.00 -0.15 -25.71
N GLY A 204 8.27 -0.43 -25.40
CA GLY A 204 9.22 -1.01 -26.36
C GLY A 204 10.00 0.00 -27.20
N ASP A 205 9.93 1.29 -26.86
CA ASP A 205 10.74 2.36 -27.45
C ASP A 205 12.18 2.39 -26.92
N GLY A 206 12.48 1.57 -25.91
CA GLY A 206 13.79 1.49 -25.26
C GLY A 206 14.00 2.47 -24.10
N GLN A 207 12.97 3.24 -23.73
CA GLN A 207 13.06 4.24 -22.67
C GLN A 207 12.29 3.81 -21.43
N LEU A 208 11.01 3.45 -21.60
CA LEU A 208 10.11 3.09 -20.52
C LEU A 208 9.65 1.64 -20.61
N ALA A 209 9.59 0.98 -19.45
CA ALA A 209 9.10 -0.38 -19.32
C ALA A 209 8.74 -0.67 -17.85
N SER A 210 7.95 -1.72 -17.64
CA SER A 210 7.88 -2.40 -16.34
C SER A 210 9.21 -3.11 -16.05
N CYS A 211 9.55 -3.29 -14.78
CA CYS A 211 10.76 -3.96 -14.34
C CYS A 211 10.52 -4.92 -13.17
N ASN A 212 11.58 -5.59 -12.71
CA ASN A 212 11.49 -6.59 -11.63
C ASN A 212 10.86 -5.96 -10.37
N GLY A 213 9.78 -6.54 -9.86
CA GLY A 213 8.96 -6.01 -8.76
C GLY A 213 7.61 -5.44 -9.22
N ASP A 214 7.48 -5.01 -10.48
CA ASP A 214 6.20 -4.60 -11.05
C ASP A 214 5.31 -5.79 -11.45
N SER A 215 5.87 -7.00 -11.49
CA SER A 215 5.17 -8.26 -11.76
C SER A 215 3.82 -8.34 -11.04
N GLY A 216 2.77 -8.72 -11.76
CA GLY A 216 1.40 -8.75 -11.22
C GLY A 216 0.69 -7.40 -11.15
N GLY A 217 1.40 -6.27 -11.28
CA GLY A 217 0.83 -4.92 -11.27
C GLY A 217 -0.03 -4.61 -12.50
N PRO A 218 -0.85 -3.54 -12.45
CA PRO A 218 -1.79 -3.19 -13.51
C PRO A 218 -1.15 -2.48 -14.70
N LEU A 219 -1.71 -2.73 -15.89
CA LEU A 219 -1.70 -1.80 -17.02
C LEU A 219 -3.02 -1.03 -17.01
N ASN A 220 -2.97 0.22 -16.57
CA ASN A 220 -4.12 1.10 -16.39
C ASN A 220 -4.40 1.87 -17.69
N CYS A 221 -5.62 1.78 -18.23
CA CYS A 221 -6.01 2.57 -19.39
C CYS A 221 -7.30 3.33 -19.09
N GLN A 222 -7.37 4.58 -19.54
CA GLN A 222 -8.50 5.45 -19.25
C GLN A 222 -9.60 5.29 -20.28
N ASN A 223 -10.84 5.16 -19.80
CA ASN A 223 -12.05 5.15 -20.59
C ASN A 223 -12.49 6.57 -20.96
N PRO A 224 -13.34 6.74 -21.99
CA PRO A 224 -13.86 8.05 -22.39
C PRO A 224 -14.64 8.79 -21.30
N ASP A 225 -15.23 8.07 -20.34
CA ASP A 225 -15.97 8.63 -19.20
C ASP A 225 -15.05 9.06 -18.03
N GLY A 226 -13.73 8.87 -18.17
CA GLY A 226 -12.72 9.22 -17.19
C GLY A 226 -12.36 8.11 -16.19
N SER A 227 -13.10 7.00 -16.19
CA SER A 227 -12.80 5.81 -15.38
C SER A 227 -11.56 5.07 -15.89
N TRP A 228 -10.97 4.23 -15.04
CA TRP A 228 -9.74 3.48 -15.35
C TRP A 228 -9.98 1.97 -15.26
N ASP A 229 -9.62 1.28 -16.35
CA ASP A 229 -9.68 -0.17 -16.46
C ASP A 229 -8.30 -0.81 -16.31
N VAL A 230 -8.25 -1.98 -15.68
CA VAL A 230 -7.06 -2.85 -15.67
C VAL A 230 -7.06 -3.74 -16.91
N HIS A 231 -6.40 -3.31 -17.98
CA HIS A 231 -6.34 -4.07 -19.24
C HIS A 231 -5.26 -5.16 -19.26
N GLY A 232 -4.27 -5.05 -18.37
CA GLY A 232 -3.12 -5.95 -18.33
C GLY A 232 -2.63 -6.24 -16.93
N VAL A 233 -2.06 -7.42 -16.75
CA VAL A 233 -1.29 -7.84 -15.55
C VAL A 233 0.16 -8.03 -15.98
N VAL A 234 1.11 -7.30 -15.38
CA VAL A 234 2.55 -7.39 -15.74
C VAL A 234 3.02 -8.84 -15.62
N SER A 235 3.55 -9.41 -16.70
CA SER A 235 3.96 -10.81 -16.78
C SER A 235 5.47 -10.96 -16.98
N PHE A 236 6.01 -10.49 -18.11
CA PHE A 236 7.45 -10.63 -18.40
C PHE A 236 8.01 -9.50 -19.26
N GLY A 237 9.34 -9.41 -19.26
CA GLY A 237 10.13 -8.48 -20.08
C GLY A 237 11.40 -9.14 -20.61
N SER A 238 12.29 -8.36 -21.24
CA SER A 238 13.54 -8.87 -21.80
C SER A 238 14.58 -9.18 -20.73
N SER A 239 15.26 -10.32 -20.87
CA SER A 239 16.40 -10.69 -20.02
C SER A 239 17.63 -9.81 -20.27
N MET A 240 17.70 -9.10 -21.39
CA MET A 240 18.77 -8.14 -21.70
C MET A 240 18.59 -6.78 -21.01
N GLY A 241 17.42 -6.54 -20.40
CA GLY A 241 17.10 -5.31 -19.71
C GLY A 241 15.61 -4.97 -19.80
N CYS A 242 15.09 -4.28 -18.79
CA CYS A 242 13.66 -3.96 -18.69
C CYS A 242 13.19 -3.11 -19.89
N ASN A 243 13.91 -2.03 -20.21
CA ASN A 243 13.62 -1.11 -21.31
C ASN A 243 14.42 -1.44 -22.59
N TYR A 244 14.40 -2.70 -23.05
CA TYR A 244 15.12 -3.07 -24.26
C TYR A 244 14.33 -2.70 -25.54
N PRO A 245 14.93 -2.02 -26.54
CA PRO A 245 14.23 -1.62 -27.77
C PRO A 245 13.58 -2.80 -28.49
N LYS A 246 12.34 -2.60 -28.99
CA LYS A 246 11.51 -3.65 -29.65
C LYS A 246 11.19 -4.87 -28.77
N LYS A 247 11.41 -4.77 -27.46
CA LYS A 247 10.99 -5.78 -26.48
C LYS A 247 10.10 -5.10 -25.44
N PRO A 248 8.86 -4.71 -25.84
CA PRO A 248 7.90 -4.09 -24.93
C PRO A 248 7.64 -5.01 -23.74
N SER A 249 7.23 -4.43 -22.62
CA SER A 249 6.67 -5.19 -21.50
C SER A 249 5.46 -5.98 -21.96
N VAL A 250 5.40 -7.25 -21.56
CA VAL A 250 4.29 -8.14 -21.90
C VAL A 250 3.42 -8.35 -20.67
N PHE A 251 2.11 -8.19 -20.89
CA PHE A 251 1.08 -8.31 -19.87
C PHE A 251 0.12 -9.43 -20.25
N THR A 252 -0.45 -10.11 -19.26
CA THR A 252 -1.62 -10.96 -19.48
C THR A 252 -2.81 -10.05 -19.81
N ARG A 253 -3.51 -10.29 -20.93
CA ARG A 253 -4.65 -9.47 -21.37
C ARG A 253 -5.89 -9.81 -20.55
N VAL A 254 -6.29 -8.95 -19.63
CA VAL A 254 -7.38 -9.22 -18.65
C VAL A 254 -8.71 -9.53 -19.33
N SER A 255 -9.04 -8.82 -20.43
CA SER A 255 -10.27 -9.06 -21.20
C SER A 255 -10.37 -10.49 -21.78
N ALA A 256 -9.27 -11.24 -21.89
CA ALA A 256 -9.28 -12.65 -22.30
C ALA A 256 -9.69 -13.61 -21.18
N TYR A 257 -9.66 -13.17 -19.92
CA TYR A 257 -9.86 -14.00 -18.74
C TYR A 257 -11.09 -13.59 -17.92
N ILE A 258 -11.94 -12.67 -18.40
CA ILE A 258 -13.14 -12.23 -17.68
C ILE A 258 -14.02 -13.41 -17.25
N SER A 259 -14.27 -14.37 -18.13
CA SER A 259 -15.04 -15.57 -17.79
C SER A 259 -14.37 -16.40 -16.68
N TRP A 260 -13.03 -16.52 -16.71
CA TRP A 260 -12.30 -17.24 -15.68
C TRP A 260 -12.33 -16.51 -14.32
N ILE A 261 -12.19 -15.18 -14.34
CA ILE A 261 -12.25 -14.32 -13.15
C ILE A 261 -13.61 -14.49 -12.46
N ASN A 262 -14.70 -14.44 -13.22
CA ASN A 262 -16.06 -14.58 -12.69
C ASN A 262 -16.29 -15.98 -12.10
N ASN A 263 -15.93 -17.03 -12.83
CA ASN A 263 -16.16 -18.43 -12.43
C ASN A 263 -15.42 -18.83 -11.15
N ASN A 264 -14.22 -18.28 -10.91
CA ASN A 264 -13.39 -18.67 -9.77
C ASN A 264 -13.62 -17.84 -8.50
N GLY A 265 -14.03 -16.58 -8.65
CA GLY A 265 -14.07 -15.68 -7.51
C GLY A 265 -15.36 -15.70 -6.69
N GLY A 266 -16.40 -16.46 -7.05
CA GLY A 266 -17.74 -16.22 -6.45
C GLY A 266 -18.13 -14.73 -6.53
N VAL A 267 -17.56 -14.01 -7.52
CA VAL A 267 -17.86 -12.61 -7.83
C VAL A 267 -19.33 -12.51 -8.29
N GLU A 268 -19.96 -13.65 -8.57
CA GLU A 268 -21.35 -13.80 -9.00
C GLU A 268 -22.41 -13.79 -7.89
N GLU A 269 -22.10 -13.77 -6.58
CA GLU A 269 -23.20 -13.82 -5.58
C GLU A 269 -23.82 -12.46 -5.23
N HIS A 270 -23.17 -11.33 -5.56
CA HIS A 270 -23.66 -10.01 -5.18
C HIS A 270 -23.62 -9.07 -6.39
N HIS A 271 -24.75 -8.94 -7.09
CA HIS A 271 -24.88 -8.02 -8.22
C HIS A 271 -24.88 -6.55 -7.79
N ALA A 272 -25.53 -6.27 -6.66
CA ALA A 272 -25.65 -4.94 -6.11
C ALA A 272 -25.86 -5.01 -4.59
N LEU A 273 -25.52 -3.92 -3.90
CA LEU A 273 -25.81 -3.70 -2.49
C LEU A 273 -27.00 -2.73 -2.39
N ILE A 274 -28.03 -3.06 -1.61
CA ILE A 274 -29.15 -2.16 -1.33
C ILE A 274 -29.08 -1.72 0.13
N GLU A 275 -28.84 -0.42 0.36
CA GLU A 275 -28.71 0.16 1.71
C GLU A 275 -29.86 1.12 2.02
N LEU A 276 -30.27 1.21 3.28
CA LEU A 276 -31.23 2.21 3.76
C LEU A 276 -30.49 3.48 4.16
N SER A 277 -30.64 4.55 3.39
CA SER A 277 -30.16 5.87 3.77
C SER A 277 -31.05 6.46 4.88
N GLN A 278 -30.54 6.50 6.12
CA GLN A 278 -31.31 6.99 7.28
C GLN A 278 -31.60 8.50 7.20
N SER A 279 -30.71 9.28 6.58
CA SER A 279 -30.89 10.71 6.37
C SER A 279 -31.97 11.02 5.33
N GLU A 280 -32.10 10.18 4.30
CA GLU A 280 -33.02 10.41 3.17
C GLU A 280 -34.29 9.54 3.20
N ARG A 281 -34.38 8.58 4.15
CA ARG A 281 -35.47 7.58 4.23
C ARG A 281 -35.75 6.90 2.88
N CYS A 282 -34.71 6.49 2.17
CA CYS A 282 -34.81 5.80 0.89
C CYS A 282 -33.84 4.62 0.82
N PHE A 283 -34.17 3.64 -0.01
CA PHE A 283 -33.23 2.58 -0.37
C PHE A 283 -32.34 3.08 -1.51
N VAL A 284 -31.04 2.81 -1.41
CA VAL A 284 -30.06 3.15 -2.44
C VAL A 284 -29.42 1.86 -2.92
N LEU A 285 -29.49 1.62 -4.22
CA LEU A 285 -28.84 0.50 -4.88
C LEU A 285 -27.47 0.92 -5.40
N HIS A 286 -26.44 0.19 -5.00
CA HIS A 286 -25.06 0.32 -5.46
C HIS A 286 -24.71 -0.89 -6.31
N ASP A 287 -24.48 -0.70 -7.60
CA ASP A 287 -23.99 -1.77 -8.48
C ASP A 287 -22.58 -2.19 -8.05
N LEU A 288 -22.35 -3.50 -7.89
CA LEU A 288 -21.06 -4.07 -7.48
C LEU A 288 -20.21 -4.46 -8.70
N ASN A 289 -20.50 -3.84 -9.85
CA ASN A 289 -19.83 -4.07 -11.12
C ASN A 289 -19.99 -5.51 -11.63
N SER A 290 -21.21 -6.04 -11.53
CA SER A 290 -21.54 -7.36 -12.10
C SER A 290 -21.38 -7.35 -13.62
N THR A 291 -20.70 -8.36 -14.16
CA THR A 291 -20.44 -8.50 -15.59
C THR A 291 -21.71 -8.68 -16.43
N HIS A 292 -22.78 -9.15 -15.82
CA HIS A 292 -24.09 -9.25 -16.47
C HIS A 292 -24.95 -7.98 -16.29
N GLY A 293 -24.48 -7.02 -15.48
CA GLY A 293 -25.15 -5.75 -15.19
C GLY A 293 -26.23 -5.86 -14.10
N THR A 294 -26.43 -4.77 -13.38
CA THR A 294 -27.61 -4.53 -12.55
C THR A 294 -28.52 -3.55 -13.27
N PHE A 295 -29.84 -3.76 -13.20
CA PHE A 295 -30.80 -2.91 -13.89
C PHE A 295 -31.93 -2.49 -12.95
N VAL A 296 -32.36 -1.24 -13.09
CA VAL A 296 -33.53 -0.67 -12.41
C VAL A 296 -34.46 -0.14 -13.48
N ASN A 297 -35.71 -0.62 -13.54
CA ASN A 297 -36.72 -0.26 -14.54
C ASN A 297 -36.18 -0.37 -15.98
N ASN A 298 -35.47 -1.47 -16.28
CA ASN A 298 -34.76 -1.73 -17.53
C ASN A 298 -33.60 -0.78 -17.88
N CYS A 299 -33.22 0.14 -17.00
CA CYS A 299 -32.02 0.94 -17.16
C CYS A 299 -30.83 0.23 -16.53
N ARG A 300 -29.76 -0.02 -17.30
CA ARG A 300 -28.51 -0.57 -16.76
C ARG A 300 -27.88 0.45 -15.82
N ILE A 301 -27.60 0.02 -14.60
CA ILE A 301 -26.87 0.78 -13.60
C ILE A 301 -25.40 0.45 -13.78
N HIS A 302 -24.58 1.49 -13.95
CA HIS A 302 -23.14 1.37 -14.08
C HIS A 302 -22.49 2.54 -13.35
N ASN A 303 -21.58 2.25 -12.41
CA ASN A 303 -20.87 3.27 -11.62
C ASN A 303 -21.78 4.33 -10.96
N ALA A 304 -23.01 3.97 -10.61
CA ALA A 304 -23.99 4.89 -10.06
C ALA A 304 -24.74 4.28 -8.86
N ALA A 305 -25.02 5.12 -7.88
CA ALA A 305 -25.96 4.83 -6.81
C ALA A 305 -27.35 5.30 -7.25
N VAL A 306 -28.32 4.38 -7.33
CA VAL A 306 -29.69 4.71 -7.75
C VAL A 306 -30.62 4.63 -6.55
N ARG A 307 -31.33 5.72 -6.30
CA ARG A 307 -32.41 5.74 -5.31
C ARG A 307 -33.54 4.85 -5.82
N LEU A 308 -33.90 3.86 -5.01
CA LEU A 308 -35.03 2.99 -5.27
C LEU A 308 -36.30 3.52 -4.59
N ALA A 309 -37.41 3.43 -5.31
CA ALA A 309 -38.76 3.66 -4.82
C ALA A 309 -39.53 2.33 -4.72
N PRO A 310 -40.51 2.22 -3.80
CA PRO A 310 -41.42 1.08 -3.80
C PRO A 310 -42.08 0.92 -5.18
N GLY A 311 -42.00 -0.27 -5.75
CA GLY A 311 -42.51 -0.57 -7.10
C GLY A 311 -41.45 -0.63 -8.21
N ASP A 312 -40.20 -0.20 -7.97
CA ASP A 312 -39.13 -0.31 -8.96
C ASP A 312 -38.81 -1.77 -9.30
N GLU A 313 -38.61 -2.04 -10.59
CA GLU A 313 -38.25 -3.35 -11.13
C GLU A 313 -36.73 -3.52 -11.19
N LEU A 314 -36.19 -4.46 -10.44
CA LEU A 314 -34.78 -4.82 -10.39
C LEU A 314 -34.55 -6.09 -11.19
N HIS A 315 -33.55 -6.11 -12.07
CA HIS A 315 -33.08 -7.38 -12.62
C HIS A 315 -31.56 -7.43 -12.64
N PHE A 316 -31.08 -8.65 -12.44
CA PHE A 316 -29.68 -8.94 -12.21
C PHE A 316 -29.20 -9.88 -13.31
N GLY A 317 -28.37 -9.34 -14.18
CA GLY A 317 -27.87 -10.03 -15.35
C GLY A 317 -28.78 -10.05 -16.59
N PHE A 318 -28.17 -10.27 -17.76
CA PHE A 318 -28.88 -10.31 -19.04
C PHE A 318 -29.83 -11.51 -19.10
N GLY A 319 -31.13 -11.27 -18.97
CA GLY A 319 -32.18 -12.31 -18.92
C GLY A 319 -32.43 -12.91 -17.54
N GLY A 320 -31.92 -12.28 -16.47
CA GLY A 320 -32.21 -12.68 -15.09
C GLY A 320 -33.67 -12.41 -14.69
N PRO A 321 -34.18 -13.08 -13.64
CA PRO A 321 -35.52 -12.84 -13.12
C PRO A 321 -35.67 -11.37 -12.64
N THR A 322 -36.83 -10.79 -12.93
CA THR A 322 -37.20 -9.45 -12.45
C THR A 322 -37.80 -9.54 -11.05
N TYR A 323 -37.30 -8.71 -10.15
CA TYR A 323 -37.76 -8.53 -8.79
C TYR A 323 -38.38 -7.15 -8.65
N GLN A 324 -39.44 -6.99 -7.86
CA GLN A 324 -39.99 -5.67 -7.55
C GLN A 324 -39.62 -5.28 -6.13
N LEU A 325 -39.16 -4.04 -5.92
CA LEU A 325 -38.93 -3.54 -4.57
C LEU A 325 -40.27 -3.35 -3.85
N VAL A 326 -40.54 -4.22 -2.87
CA VAL A 326 -41.67 -4.10 -1.95
C VAL A 326 -41.13 -3.68 -0.59
N VAL A 327 -41.66 -2.57 -0.06
CA VAL A 327 -41.35 -2.13 1.30
C VAL A 327 -42.54 -2.48 2.17
N ASP A 328 -42.38 -3.47 3.04
CA ASP A 328 -43.37 -3.79 4.06
C ASP A 328 -43.44 -2.63 5.07
N SER A 329 -44.32 -1.67 4.81
CA SER A 329 -44.87 -0.84 5.87
C SER A 329 -45.51 -1.78 6.87
N ALA A 330 -44.97 -1.82 8.10
CA ALA A 330 -45.59 -2.55 9.20
C ALA A 330 -47.12 -2.39 9.15
N SER A 331 -47.80 -3.51 8.91
CA SER A 331 -49.24 -3.77 8.99
C SER A 331 -50.18 -2.56 9.20
N PRO A 332 -51.04 -2.24 8.22
CA PRO A 332 -52.29 -1.53 8.51
C PRO A 332 -53.25 -2.51 9.21
N LEU A 333 -53.58 -2.27 10.48
CA LEU A 333 -54.72 -2.93 11.10
C LEU A 333 -56.00 -2.52 10.34
N LEU A 334 -56.76 -3.53 9.93
CA LEU A 334 -57.99 -3.52 9.12
C LEU A 334 -59.03 -2.39 9.41
N PRO A 335 -59.79 -1.94 8.38
CA PRO A 335 -61.08 -1.25 8.52
C PRO A 335 -62.29 -2.16 8.10
N PRO A 336 -63.57 -1.71 8.14
CA PRO A 336 -64.37 -1.00 9.17
C PRO A 336 -65.80 -1.67 9.31
N PRO A 337 -66.94 -1.07 9.77
CA PRO A 337 -67.55 0.20 9.32
C PRO A 337 -68.11 1.07 10.51
N VAL A 338 -68.49 2.34 10.40
CA VAL A 338 -69.72 2.84 9.74
C VAL A 338 -69.78 4.38 9.97
N LEU A 339 -69.96 5.12 8.85
CA LEU A 339 -70.66 6.41 8.64
C LEU A 339 -70.09 7.71 9.26
N SER A 340 -70.11 8.87 8.59
CA SER A 340 -70.49 9.24 7.21
C SER A 340 -70.33 10.76 7.03
N LEU A 341 -70.01 11.15 5.78
CA LEU A 341 -70.48 12.36 5.05
C LEU A 341 -70.07 13.74 5.61
N SER A 342 -69.63 14.75 4.85
CA SER A 342 -69.60 14.96 3.40
C SER A 342 -68.79 16.23 3.07
N SER A 343 -68.03 16.14 1.99
CA SER A 343 -67.53 17.11 0.99
C SER A 343 -68.48 18.30 0.63
N PRO A 344 -68.13 19.22 -0.32
CA PRO A 344 -66.83 19.84 -0.65
C PRO A 344 -66.89 21.35 -1.10
N SER A 345 -65.69 21.95 -1.32
CA SER A 345 -65.26 22.94 -2.35
C SER A 345 -66.15 24.12 -2.81
N TYR A 346 -65.57 25.33 -2.95
CA TYR A 346 -65.29 26.00 -4.26
C TYR A 346 -64.74 27.46 -4.17
N LEU A 347 -63.72 27.72 -5.02
CA LEU A 347 -63.31 28.89 -5.84
C LEU A 347 -63.57 30.39 -5.47
N ALA A 348 -62.47 31.15 -5.61
CA ALA A 348 -62.23 32.36 -6.43
C ALA A 348 -62.66 33.80 -6.00
N SER A 349 -61.71 34.71 -6.24
CA SER A 349 -61.54 36.18 -6.05
C SER A 349 -62.44 37.10 -6.93
N PRO A 350 -62.23 38.45 -7.04
CA PRO A 350 -62.08 39.60 -6.10
C PRO A 350 -63.06 40.80 -6.44
N PRO A 351 -62.70 42.12 -6.33
CA PRO A 351 -63.02 43.19 -5.34
C PRO A 351 -64.06 44.26 -5.87
N PRO A 352 -64.25 45.54 -5.39
CA PRO A 352 -63.60 46.38 -4.33
C PRO A 352 -64.50 47.28 -3.39
N ILE A 353 -63.88 47.72 -2.26
CA ILE A 353 -63.90 48.96 -1.40
C ILE A 353 -64.92 50.11 -1.76
N PRO A 354 -65.53 50.94 -0.84
CA PRO A 354 -64.94 51.53 0.40
C PRO A 354 -65.80 51.88 1.66
N HIS A 355 -65.03 52.28 2.71
CA HIS A 355 -65.30 53.09 3.92
C HIS A 355 -65.86 52.46 5.23
N GLY A 356 -65.08 52.63 6.32
CA GLY A 356 -65.54 52.47 7.71
C GLY A 356 -64.39 52.40 8.74
N TYR A 357 -64.38 53.35 9.68
CA TYR A 357 -63.33 53.68 10.67
C TYR A 357 -63.09 52.66 11.83
N ARG A 358 -61.84 52.68 12.32
CA ARG A 358 -61.34 52.74 13.73
C ARG A 358 -60.77 51.50 14.48
N GLU A 359 -59.45 51.62 14.72
CA GLU A 359 -58.61 51.34 15.92
C GLU A 359 -58.46 49.92 16.50
N GLY A 360 -57.18 49.49 16.69
CA GLY A 360 -56.83 48.48 17.71
C GLY A 360 -55.56 47.63 17.55
N LEU A 361 -54.37 48.27 17.68
CA LEU A 361 -53.09 47.74 18.21
C LEU A 361 -52.20 46.74 17.44
N LEU A 362 -50.90 47.05 17.48
CA LEU A 362 -49.79 46.59 16.63
C LEU A 362 -48.77 45.71 17.36
N LEU A 363 -48.04 44.98 16.52
CA LEU A 363 -46.95 44.02 16.72
C LEU A 363 -45.58 44.63 17.07
N LEU A 364 -44.75 43.77 17.68
CA LEU A 364 -43.32 43.47 17.45
C LEU A 364 -42.26 44.60 17.35
N ALA A 365 -41.17 44.38 18.09
CA ALA A 365 -39.82 44.95 17.91
C ALA A 365 -38.97 44.02 16.98
N PRO A 366 -37.63 44.15 16.78
CA PRO A 366 -36.60 45.16 17.17
C PRO A 366 -35.57 45.39 15.98
N PRO A 367 -34.23 45.60 16.12
CA PRO A 367 -33.35 46.26 17.11
C PRO A 367 -32.29 47.26 16.54
N ALA A 368 -31.52 47.85 17.48
CA ALA A 368 -30.07 48.17 17.47
C ALA A 368 -29.61 49.60 17.14
N THR A 369 -29.04 50.27 18.16
CA THR A 369 -28.02 51.34 18.08
C THR A 369 -27.13 51.36 19.35
N PRO A 370 -25.91 51.92 19.29
CA PRO A 370 -24.85 51.78 20.30
C PRO A 370 -24.73 52.98 21.27
N ASP A 371 -23.93 52.76 22.32
CA ASP A 371 -23.23 53.69 23.21
C ASP A 371 -24.04 54.69 24.07
N GLN A 372 -24.07 54.40 25.38
CA GLN A 372 -24.40 55.33 26.45
C GLN A 372 -23.12 55.92 27.07
N PRO A 373 -23.06 57.25 27.28
CA PRO A 373 -22.44 57.85 28.45
C PRO A 373 -23.52 58.28 29.45
N VAL A 374 -23.21 58.03 30.72
CA VAL A 374 -24.05 58.33 31.89
C VAL A 374 -24.25 59.84 32.04
N GLN A 375 -25.52 60.24 32.07
CA GLN A 375 -26.02 61.59 32.39
C GLN A 375 -26.11 61.78 33.91
N GLU A 376 -26.28 63.05 34.33
CA GLU A 376 -26.51 63.56 35.70
C GLU A 376 -25.21 63.82 36.49
N PRO A 377 -24.66 65.07 36.46
CA PRO A 377 -25.30 66.20 37.13
C PRO A 377 -24.91 67.60 36.54
N ARG A 378 -25.06 67.83 35.23
CA ARG A 378 -24.66 69.11 34.57
C ARG A 378 -25.81 70.04 34.16
N ASP A 379 -27.01 69.51 33.96
CA ASP A 379 -28.15 70.29 33.44
C ASP A 379 -28.86 71.13 34.53
N GLN A 380 -28.65 70.83 35.82
CA GLN A 380 -29.18 71.66 36.93
C GLN A 380 -28.29 72.87 37.28
N ALA A 381 -26.99 72.84 36.92
CA ALA A 381 -26.06 73.93 37.21
C ALA A 381 -26.18 75.09 36.19
N GLN A 382 -26.37 74.78 34.90
CA GLN A 382 -26.50 75.79 33.85
C GLN A 382 -27.83 76.58 33.92
N ALA A 383 -28.92 75.95 34.36
CA ALA A 383 -30.20 76.64 34.55
C ALA A 383 -30.23 77.61 35.75
N MET A 384 -29.29 77.48 36.71
CA MET A 384 -29.20 78.36 37.88
C MET A 384 -28.33 79.60 37.62
N GLU A 385 -27.33 79.50 36.75
CA GLU A 385 -26.43 80.62 36.37
C GLU A 385 -27.12 81.70 35.52
N GLU A 386 -28.01 81.33 34.59
CA GLU A 386 -28.77 82.31 33.78
C GLU A 386 -29.77 83.14 34.60
N ARG A 387 -30.28 82.61 35.72
CA ARG A 387 -31.21 83.32 36.61
C ARG A 387 -30.52 84.33 37.52
N ILE A 388 -29.24 84.10 37.85
CA ILE A 388 -28.46 84.99 38.73
C ILE A 388 -27.97 86.22 37.96
N MET A 389 -27.58 86.08 36.68
CA MET A 389 -27.17 87.23 35.86
C MET A 389 -28.30 88.26 35.62
N ARG A 390 -29.55 87.84 35.44
CA ARG A 390 -30.67 88.77 35.23
C ARG A 390 -31.12 89.54 36.48
N LEU A 391 -30.76 89.07 37.68
CA LEU A 391 -31.06 89.76 38.94
C LEU A 391 -29.99 90.78 39.34
N GLY A 392 -28.76 90.67 38.82
CA GLY A 392 -27.64 91.57 39.11
C GLY A 392 -27.74 92.94 38.44
N ASP A 393 -28.26 93.01 37.20
CA ASP A 393 -28.37 94.27 36.44
C ASP A 393 -29.46 95.21 37.00
N GLU A 394 -30.52 94.66 37.59
CA GLU A 394 -31.67 95.44 38.08
C GLU A 394 -31.41 96.13 39.43
N VAL A 395 -30.55 95.55 40.28
CA VAL A 395 -30.22 96.08 41.62
C VAL A 395 -29.25 97.27 41.53
N SER A 396 -28.34 97.27 40.54
CA SER A 396 -27.35 98.34 40.36
C SER A 396 -27.98 99.67 39.92
N ARG A 397 -29.17 99.64 39.30
CA ARG A 397 -29.84 100.84 38.78
C ARG A 397 -30.66 101.61 39.83
N LEU A 398 -31.00 101.00 40.97
CA LEU A 398 -31.94 101.57 41.96
C LEU A 398 -31.26 102.26 43.15
N ALA A 399 -29.96 102.07 43.38
CA ALA A 399 -29.25 102.57 44.56
C ALA A 399 -28.98 104.10 44.57
N VAL A 400 -29.04 104.78 43.42
CA VAL A 400 -28.73 106.22 43.30
C VAL A 400 -29.86 107.13 43.82
N PHE A 401 -31.11 106.66 43.81
CA PHE A 401 -32.28 107.49 44.14
C PHE A 401 -32.64 107.52 45.63
N GLU A 402 -32.17 106.57 46.46
CA GLU A 402 -32.47 106.54 47.90
C GLU A 402 -31.73 107.61 48.73
N GLY A 403 -30.56 108.07 48.26
CA GLY A 403 -29.75 109.07 48.97
C GLY A 403 -30.33 110.48 48.94
N GLU A 404 -31.09 110.81 47.90
CA GLU A 404 -31.60 112.18 47.68
C GLU A 404 -32.92 112.44 48.43
N SER A 405 -33.71 111.40 48.70
CA SER A 405 -34.99 111.53 49.41
C SER A 405 -34.80 111.87 50.89
N ARG A 406 -33.83 111.23 51.57
CA ARG A 406 -33.62 111.41 53.02
C ARG A 406 -33.16 112.81 53.40
N ARG A 407 -32.46 113.52 52.50
CA ARG A 407 -32.00 114.89 52.74
C ARG A 407 -33.14 115.91 52.71
N LYS A 408 -34.19 115.65 51.92
CA LYS A 408 -35.34 116.56 51.74
C LYS A 408 -36.34 116.46 52.90
N ASP A 409 -36.48 115.29 53.52
CA ASP A 409 -37.41 115.08 54.64
C ASP A 409 -36.98 115.81 55.93
N GLY A 410 -35.67 115.95 56.18
CA GLY A 410 -35.14 116.62 57.37
C GLY A 410 -35.39 118.13 57.42
N VAL A 411 -35.46 118.80 56.27
CA VAL A 411 -35.68 120.25 56.18
C VAL A 411 -37.15 120.61 56.46
N ILE A 412 -38.09 119.72 56.09
CA ILE A 412 -39.53 119.94 56.22
C ILE A 412 -39.98 119.83 57.70
N ALA A 413 -39.31 119.00 58.50
CA ALA A 413 -39.63 118.83 59.92
C ALA A 413 -39.33 120.10 60.73
N GLY A 414 -38.16 120.73 60.53
CA GLY A 414 -37.77 121.92 61.30
C GLY A 414 -38.69 123.13 61.09
N LEU A 415 -39.22 123.31 59.88
CA LEU A 415 -40.12 124.43 59.57
C LEU A 415 -41.52 124.28 60.20
N ARG A 416 -41.97 123.07 60.52
CA ARG A 416 -43.29 122.83 61.14
C ARG A 416 -43.31 123.19 62.62
N ASP A 417 -42.19 123.04 63.31
CA ASP A 417 -42.10 123.28 64.75
C ASP A 417 -42.08 124.79 65.06
N GLU A 418 -41.41 125.59 64.23
CA GLU A 418 -41.39 127.06 64.37
C GLU A 418 -42.78 127.69 64.16
N VAL A 419 -43.55 127.20 63.18
CA VAL A 419 -44.89 127.72 62.89
C VAL A 419 -45.90 127.39 64.01
N SER A 420 -45.72 126.25 64.69
CA SER A 420 -46.59 125.86 65.80
C SER A 420 -46.34 126.70 67.06
N ALA A 421 -45.10 127.12 67.31
CA ALA A 421 -44.74 127.96 68.44
C ALA A 421 -45.36 129.37 68.36
N VAL A 422 -45.36 129.98 67.17
CA VAL A 422 -45.92 131.34 66.95
C VAL A 422 -47.45 131.34 67.09
N ARG A 423 -48.11 130.23 66.72
CA ARG A 423 -49.58 130.11 66.77
C ARG A 423 -50.12 130.09 68.20
N HIS A 424 -49.34 129.59 69.16
CA HIS A 424 -49.84 129.45 70.53
C HIS A 424 -49.83 130.77 71.32
N GLN A 425 -48.99 131.73 70.95
CA GLN A 425 -48.91 133.05 71.59
C GLN A 425 -50.03 134.02 71.19
N LEU A 426 -50.77 133.78 70.10
CA LEU A 426 -51.64 134.80 69.50
C LEU A 426 -53.14 134.67 69.85
N THR A 427 -53.56 133.73 70.71
CA THR A 427 -54.99 133.34 70.79
C THR A 427 -55.73 133.61 72.11
N LEU A 428 -55.31 134.55 72.97
CA LEU A 428 -56.07 134.91 74.20
C LEU A 428 -56.09 136.41 74.62
N SER A 429 -56.07 137.37 73.69
CA SER A 429 -56.50 138.75 74.02
C SER A 429 -57.40 139.32 72.90
N ARG A 430 -58.65 139.63 73.26
CA ARG A 430 -59.69 140.18 72.38
C ARG A 430 -59.83 141.68 72.62
N ALA A 431 -59.66 142.49 71.57
CA ALA A 431 -60.55 143.59 71.14
C ALA A 431 -59.82 144.56 70.19
N ASP A 432 -60.09 144.51 68.87
CA ASP A 432 -59.95 145.67 67.97
C ASP A 432 -60.66 145.43 66.61
N PRO A 433 -61.57 146.30 66.13
CA PRO A 433 -62.22 146.18 64.82
C PRO A 433 -61.29 146.31 63.61
N GLU A 434 -60.11 146.93 63.72
CA GLU A 434 -59.22 147.19 62.57
C GLU A 434 -58.48 145.92 62.08
N VAL A 435 -58.26 144.96 62.99
CA VAL A 435 -57.66 143.64 62.69
C VAL A 435 -58.59 142.78 61.81
N ARG A 436 -59.91 142.99 61.88
CA ARG A 436 -60.91 142.20 61.15
C ARG A 436 -60.89 142.42 59.64
N ASN A 437 -60.45 143.59 59.18
CA ASN A 437 -60.40 143.89 57.74
C ASN A 437 -59.11 143.39 57.09
N LYS A 438 -57.99 143.38 57.83
CA LYS A 438 -56.72 142.77 57.36
C LYS A 438 -56.77 141.23 57.35
N LEU A 439 -57.54 140.63 58.26
CA LEU A 439 -57.75 139.17 58.30
C LEU A 439 -58.49 138.64 57.05
N ARG A 440 -59.45 139.41 56.50
CA ARG A 440 -60.20 139.01 55.29
C ARG A 440 -59.40 139.05 53.99
N VAL A 441 -58.32 139.82 53.93
CA VAL A 441 -57.41 139.86 52.78
C VAL A 441 -56.43 138.67 52.85
N LEU A 442 -55.91 138.37 54.05
CA LEU A 442 -55.08 137.20 54.30
C LEU A 442 -55.82 135.86 54.14
N GLU A 443 -57.11 135.79 54.48
CA GLU A 443 -57.93 134.58 54.25
C GLU A 443 -58.13 134.24 52.78
N ARG A 444 -58.08 135.24 51.89
CA ARG A 444 -58.21 135.03 50.44
C ARG A 444 -56.92 134.47 49.83
N ASP A 445 -55.77 135.04 50.20
CA ASP A 445 -54.46 134.55 49.74
C ASP A 445 -54.09 133.17 50.31
N ILE A 446 -54.55 132.86 51.53
CA ILE A 446 -54.38 131.53 52.14
C ILE A 446 -55.25 130.49 51.43
N SER A 447 -56.43 130.87 50.90
CA SER A 447 -57.30 129.95 50.16
C SER A 447 -56.68 129.53 48.82
N ASP A 448 -56.19 130.49 48.04
CA ASP A 448 -55.60 130.23 46.71
C ASP A 448 -54.28 129.45 46.81
N LYS A 449 -53.48 129.66 47.86
CA LYS A 449 -52.26 128.88 48.13
C LYS A 449 -52.54 127.47 48.64
N LYS A 450 -53.70 127.22 49.24
CA LYS A 450 -54.09 125.90 49.76
C LYS A 450 -54.52 124.96 48.63
N GLU A 451 -55.14 125.49 47.59
CA GLU A 451 -55.59 124.73 46.41
C GLU A 451 -54.41 124.26 45.54
N GLN A 452 -53.36 125.08 45.39
CA GLN A 452 -52.13 124.65 44.71
C GLN A 452 -51.32 123.57 45.46
N ILE A 453 -51.40 123.53 46.78
CA ILE A 453 -50.68 122.55 47.60
C ILE A 453 -51.39 121.19 47.63
N GLU A 454 -52.72 121.16 47.53
CA GLU A 454 -53.46 119.89 47.47
C GLU A 454 -53.32 119.19 46.11
N GLN A 455 -53.29 119.93 45.00
CA GLN A 455 -53.01 119.33 43.69
C GLN A 455 -51.60 118.70 43.58
N LEU A 456 -50.59 119.25 44.25
CA LEU A 456 -49.23 118.71 44.27
C LEU A 456 -49.04 117.54 45.25
N LYS A 457 -49.89 117.43 46.29
CA LYS A 457 -49.84 116.31 47.24
C LYS A 457 -50.50 115.04 46.71
N GLU A 458 -51.58 115.14 45.95
CA GLU A 458 -52.23 113.96 45.35
C GLU A 458 -51.31 113.25 44.34
N GLN A 459 -50.58 114.00 43.51
CA GLN A 459 -49.68 113.40 42.51
C GLN A 459 -48.43 112.71 43.10
N MET A 460 -48.00 113.04 44.31
CA MET A 460 -46.82 112.43 44.93
C MET A 460 -47.15 111.18 45.79
N VAL A 461 -48.37 111.08 46.33
CA VAL A 461 -48.73 110.01 47.27
C VAL A 461 -49.04 108.68 46.57
N GLU A 462 -49.62 108.69 45.36
CA GLU A 462 -49.94 107.45 44.63
C GLU A 462 -48.72 106.73 44.05
N LEU A 463 -47.61 107.42 43.78
CA LEU A 463 -46.46 106.83 43.07
C LEU A 463 -45.42 106.14 43.97
N GLN A 464 -45.39 106.38 45.29
CA GLN A 464 -44.25 105.95 46.12
C GLN A 464 -44.51 104.84 47.16
N LYS A 465 -45.73 104.64 47.66
CA LYS A 465 -45.94 103.77 48.85
C LYS A 465 -46.08 102.27 48.60
N GLY A 466 -46.57 101.85 47.43
CA GLY A 466 -46.88 100.43 47.16
C GLY A 466 -45.67 99.51 46.98
N SER A 467 -44.49 100.05 46.63
CA SER A 467 -43.38 99.22 46.13
C SER A 467 -42.29 98.88 47.16
N SER A 468 -42.23 99.54 48.33
CA SER A 468 -41.03 99.51 49.19
C SER A 468 -41.05 98.43 50.29
N GLU A 469 -42.21 98.10 50.86
CA GLU A 469 -42.32 97.19 52.01
C GLU A 469 -42.13 95.69 51.65
N VAL A 470 -42.65 95.25 50.50
CA VAL A 470 -42.60 93.83 50.06
C VAL A 470 -41.18 93.40 49.68
N PHE A 471 -40.33 94.33 49.26
CA PHE A 471 -38.98 94.02 48.78
C PHE A 471 -38.00 93.73 49.95
N LYS A 472 -38.19 94.36 51.11
CA LYS A 472 -37.23 94.30 52.22
C LYS A 472 -37.18 92.96 52.95
N HIS A 473 -38.33 92.31 53.18
CA HIS A 473 -38.39 91.03 53.90
C HIS A 473 -37.88 89.85 53.06
N SER A 474 -38.02 89.91 51.74
CA SER A 474 -37.62 88.81 50.84
C SER A 474 -36.10 88.74 50.58
N VAL A 475 -35.36 89.81 50.87
CA VAL A 475 -33.91 89.89 50.60
C VAL A 475 -33.11 89.26 51.74
N THR A 476 -33.45 89.56 52.99
CA THR A 476 -32.72 89.07 54.17
C THR A 476 -32.77 87.55 54.34
N GLU A 477 -33.89 86.89 54.02
CA GLU A 477 -34.01 85.42 54.08
C GLU A 477 -33.15 84.74 52.99
N ARG A 478 -33.03 85.36 51.82
CA ARG A 478 -32.22 84.83 50.71
C ARG A 478 -30.73 84.94 51.00
N ASP A 479 -30.29 86.00 51.66
CA ASP A 479 -28.87 86.22 51.97
C ASP A 479 -28.28 85.16 52.94
N LEU A 480 -29.03 84.77 53.98
CA LEU A 480 -28.59 83.73 54.93
C LEU A 480 -28.48 82.35 54.27
N LYS A 481 -29.38 82.03 53.33
CA LYS A 481 -29.38 80.75 52.61
C LYS A 481 -28.24 80.68 51.59
N ILE A 482 -27.89 81.80 50.97
CA ILE A 482 -26.74 81.91 50.06
C ILE A 482 -25.43 81.68 50.83
N ALA A 483 -25.29 82.21 52.05
CA ALA A 483 -24.10 82.01 52.86
C ALA A 483 -23.86 80.53 53.21
N GLY A 484 -24.89 79.80 53.66
CA GLY A 484 -24.79 78.37 53.98
C GLY A 484 -24.45 77.49 52.78
N LEU A 485 -25.02 77.78 51.61
CA LEU A 485 -24.73 77.04 50.38
C LEU A 485 -23.30 77.25 49.89
N ARG A 486 -22.73 78.45 50.05
CA ARG A 486 -21.33 78.73 49.69
C ARG A 486 -20.35 77.86 50.49
N THR A 487 -20.58 77.66 51.77
CA THR A 487 -19.70 76.82 52.61
C THR A 487 -19.77 75.34 52.20
N GLN A 488 -20.95 74.84 51.82
CA GLN A 488 -21.10 73.45 51.35
C GLN A 488 -20.44 73.24 49.98
N VAL A 489 -20.55 74.20 49.07
CA VAL A 489 -19.89 74.15 47.76
C VAL A 489 -18.38 74.08 47.90
N GLU A 490 -17.78 74.87 48.80
CA GLU A 490 -16.32 74.83 49.00
C GLU A 490 -15.84 73.51 49.62
N LYS A 491 -16.63 72.91 50.52
CA LYS A 491 -16.32 71.56 51.04
C LYS A 491 -16.37 70.50 49.92
N LEU A 492 -17.43 70.52 49.10
CA LEU A 492 -17.59 69.57 47.99
C LEU A 492 -16.53 69.74 46.90
N LYS A 493 -16.08 70.96 46.61
CA LYS A 493 -14.96 71.20 45.69
C LYS A 493 -13.66 70.57 46.20
N LYS A 494 -13.38 70.67 47.50
CA LYS A 494 -12.19 70.08 48.11
C LYS A 494 -12.23 68.55 48.06
N ASP A 495 -13.37 67.96 48.38
CA ASP A 495 -13.57 66.51 48.34
C ASP A 495 -13.51 65.97 46.90
N SER A 496 -14.09 66.70 45.93
CA SER A 496 -14.00 66.37 44.50
C SER A 496 -12.57 66.45 43.96
N SER A 497 -11.78 67.43 44.41
CA SER A 497 -10.37 67.56 44.02
C SER A 497 -9.52 66.39 44.53
N MET A 498 -9.72 65.99 45.80
CA MET A 498 -9.05 64.83 46.40
C MET A 498 -9.45 63.52 45.71
N SER A 499 -10.74 63.33 45.43
CA SER A 499 -11.23 62.13 44.74
C SER A 499 -10.72 62.05 43.29
N SER A 500 -10.67 63.19 42.58
CA SER A 500 -10.10 63.25 41.22
C SER A 500 -8.60 62.91 41.20
N GLY A 501 -7.84 63.34 42.21
CA GLY A 501 -6.42 63.01 42.35
C GLY A 501 -6.18 61.52 42.56
N LEU A 502 -6.97 60.88 43.43
CA LEU A 502 -6.93 59.43 43.69
C LEU A 502 -7.31 58.61 42.46
N VAL A 503 -8.40 58.97 41.78
CA VAL A 503 -8.83 58.29 40.54
C VAL A 503 -7.74 58.37 39.48
N THR A 504 -7.12 59.54 39.29
CA THR A 504 -6.05 59.71 38.30
C THR A 504 -4.79 58.89 38.65
N SER A 505 -4.48 58.74 39.95
CA SER A 505 -3.37 57.90 40.41
C SER A 505 -3.66 56.42 40.18
N LEU A 506 -4.86 55.95 40.55
CA LEU A 506 -5.29 54.57 40.34
C LEU A 506 -5.37 54.22 38.84
N GLN A 507 -5.84 55.14 38.00
CA GLN A 507 -5.86 54.96 36.54
C GLN A 507 -4.44 54.77 35.99
N ARG A 508 -3.46 55.54 36.51
CA ARG A 508 -2.05 55.39 36.13
C ARG A 508 -1.48 54.05 36.59
N ASP A 509 -1.74 53.65 37.82
CA ASP A 509 -1.24 52.38 38.38
C ASP A 509 -1.86 51.16 37.69
N LEU A 510 -3.14 51.21 37.34
CA LEU A 510 -3.81 50.19 36.53
C LEU A 510 -3.17 50.09 35.15
N SER A 511 -2.95 51.22 34.46
CA SER A 511 -2.30 51.21 33.14
C SER A 511 -0.86 50.69 33.18
N ALA A 512 -0.13 50.94 34.28
CA ALA A 512 1.22 50.43 34.47
C ALA A 512 1.23 48.92 34.74
N ARG A 513 0.28 48.43 35.55
CA ARG A 513 0.12 46.99 35.82
C ARG A 513 -0.36 46.20 34.62
N GLU A 514 -1.25 46.75 33.79
CA GLU A 514 -1.65 46.13 32.52
C GLU A 514 -0.46 45.99 31.56
N LYS A 515 0.37 47.03 31.42
CA LYS A 515 1.61 46.96 30.64
C LYS A 515 2.59 45.92 31.19
N GLN A 516 2.69 45.78 32.51
CA GLN A 516 3.55 44.78 33.13
C GLN A 516 3.00 43.36 32.93
N SER A 517 1.68 43.16 33.01
CA SER A 517 1.02 41.89 32.75
C SER A 517 1.22 41.44 31.30
N LEU A 518 1.10 42.35 30.33
CA LEU A 518 1.37 42.05 28.92
C LEU A 518 2.85 41.68 28.67
N LYS A 519 3.80 42.34 29.34
CA LYS A 519 5.22 41.97 29.25
C LYS A 519 5.49 40.57 29.82
N LEU A 520 4.93 40.26 30.98
CA LEU A 520 5.03 38.94 31.60
C LEU A 520 4.40 37.84 30.74
N ALA A 521 3.25 38.13 30.11
CA ALA A 521 2.61 37.19 29.19
C ALA A 521 3.52 36.88 27.98
N ALA A 522 4.13 37.92 27.38
CA ALA A 522 5.07 37.75 26.28
C ALA A 522 6.33 36.97 26.69
N GLU A 523 6.84 37.18 27.91
CA GLU A 523 8.00 36.46 28.45
C GLU A 523 7.67 34.99 28.75
N VAL A 524 6.47 34.70 29.27
CA VAL A 524 5.98 33.32 29.45
C VAL A 524 5.86 32.60 28.11
N ASP A 525 5.33 33.26 27.08
CA ASP A 525 5.21 32.65 25.76
C ASP A 525 6.57 32.41 25.11
N ARG A 526 7.54 33.30 25.32
CA ARG A 526 8.93 33.11 24.90
C ARG A 526 9.58 31.94 25.63
N LEU A 527 9.43 31.85 26.95
CA LEU A 527 9.95 30.72 27.74
C LEU A 527 9.30 29.40 27.33
N ARG A 528 8.00 29.40 27.02
CA ARG A 528 7.30 28.23 26.47
C ARG A 528 7.84 27.81 25.10
N GLN A 529 8.17 28.77 24.23
CA GLN A 529 8.84 28.47 22.96
C GLN A 529 10.23 27.87 23.17
N ASP A 530 11.03 28.43 24.10
CA ASP A 530 12.36 27.92 24.42
C ASP A 530 12.32 26.52 25.03
N ILE A 531 11.36 26.23 25.91
CA ILE A 531 11.14 24.88 26.47
C ILE A 531 10.80 23.91 25.33
N ARG A 532 9.85 24.26 24.45
CA ARG A 532 9.52 23.42 23.28
C ARG A 532 10.72 23.18 22.37
N HIS A 533 11.56 24.19 22.17
CA HIS A 533 12.77 24.06 21.36
C HIS A 533 13.79 23.12 22.03
N LYS A 534 14.01 23.27 23.34
CA LYS A 534 14.91 22.39 24.11
C LYS A 534 14.40 20.96 24.20
N ASP A 535 13.10 20.73 24.33
CA ASP A 535 12.50 19.39 24.30
C ASP A 535 12.68 18.72 22.93
N THR A 536 12.54 19.49 21.84
CA THR A 536 12.82 19.02 20.48
C THR A 536 14.29 18.64 20.31
N GLN A 537 15.22 19.44 20.88
CA GLN A 537 16.65 19.14 20.86
C GLN A 537 16.98 17.87 21.67
N LEU A 538 16.41 17.72 22.87
CA LEU A 538 16.56 16.52 23.72
C LEU A 538 16.00 15.27 23.05
N GLY A 539 14.83 15.36 22.41
CA GLY A 539 14.26 14.28 21.61
C GLY A 539 15.15 13.88 20.44
N SER A 540 15.73 14.85 19.73
CA SER A 540 16.72 14.61 18.67
C SER A 540 17.99 13.95 19.21
N LEU A 541 18.51 14.39 20.37
CA LEU A 541 19.72 13.83 20.97
C LEU A 541 19.50 12.40 21.47
N SER A 542 18.38 12.15 22.16
CA SER A 542 17.98 10.82 22.61
C SER A 542 17.79 9.86 21.43
N ALA A 543 17.11 10.31 20.36
CA ALA A 543 16.95 9.52 19.14
C ALA A 543 18.30 9.24 18.46
N LYS A 544 19.25 10.17 18.50
CA LYS A 544 20.61 9.96 17.96
C LYS A 544 21.41 8.95 18.78
N PHE A 545 21.33 8.99 20.11
CA PHE A 545 22.01 8.02 20.99
C PHE A 545 21.42 6.61 20.89
N SER A 546 20.10 6.48 20.79
CA SER A 546 19.45 5.18 20.57
C SER A 546 19.84 4.59 19.21
N ARG A 547 19.80 5.39 18.13
CA ARG A 547 20.23 4.95 16.79
C ARG A 547 21.71 4.55 16.73
N ALA A 548 22.60 5.27 17.42
CA ALA A 548 24.02 4.94 17.43
C ALA A 548 24.32 3.62 18.13
N ARG A 549 23.63 3.32 19.24
CA ARG A 549 23.80 2.07 20.01
C ARG A 549 23.20 0.86 19.29
N GLU A 550 22.09 1.06 18.59
CA GLU A 550 21.38 0.01 17.87
C GLU A 550 22.07 -0.33 16.53
N ASN A 551 22.64 0.67 15.85
CA ASN A 551 23.41 0.47 14.62
C ASN A 551 24.73 -0.28 14.85
N GLN A 552 25.43 -0.10 15.97
CA GLN A 552 26.71 -0.78 16.20
C GLN A 552 26.53 -2.29 16.48
N ASN A 553 25.53 -2.67 17.28
CA ASN A 553 25.24 -4.08 17.53
C ASN A 553 24.64 -4.78 16.29
N GLN A 554 23.79 -4.08 15.53
CA GLN A 554 23.20 -4.64 14.31
C GLN A 554 24.22 -4.77 13.17
N GLU A 555 25.23 -3.91 13.10
CA GLU A 555 26.29 -4.02 12.08
C GLU A 555 27.25 -5.17 12.40
N GLU A 556 27.61 -5.39 13.66
CA GLU A 556 28.46 -6.52 14.06
C GLU A 556 27.76 -7.87 13.85
N GLU A 557 26.47 -8.00 14.19
CA GLU A 557 25.68 -9.20 13.91
C GLU A 557 25.44 -9.39 12.40
N ARG A 558 25.14 -8.33 11.66
CA ARG A 558 24.97 -8.40 10.20
C ARG A 558 26.26 -8.83 9.52
N GLN A 559 27.40 -8.29 9.95
CA GLN A 559 28.71 -8.68 9.43
C GLN A 559 29.04 -10.13 9.76
N ALA A 560 28.69 -10.62 10.96
CA ALA A 560 28.85 -12.03 11.32
C ALA A 560 27.99 -12.95 10.43
N TRP A 561 26.72 -12.62 10.24
CA TRP A 561 25.81 -13.36 9.36
C TRP A 561 26.21 -13.30 7.88
N GLU A 562 26.71 -12.16 7.39
CA GLU A 562 27.22 -12.03 6.03
C GLU A 562 28.50 -12.86 5.82
N ASN A 563 29.38 -12.89 6.82
CA ASN A 563 30.59 -13.73 6.79
C ASN A 563 30.23 -15.22 6.77
N GLU A 564 29.26 -15.64 7.58
CA GLU A 564 28.77 -17.02 7.62
C GLU A 564 28.05 -17.41 6.31
N ALA A 565 27.18 -16.55 5.79
CA ALA A 565 26.52 -16.76 4.49
C ALA A 565 27.54 -16.85 3.35
N THR A 566 28.60 -16.05 3.39
CA THR A 566 29.70 -16.10 2.41
C THR A 566 30.50 -17.40 2.55
N ALA A 567 30.77 -17.87 3.78
CA ALA A 567 31.43 -19.14 4.03
C ALA A 567 30.59 -20.33 3.54
N LEU A 568 29.27 -20.30 3.74
CA LEU A 568 28.35 -21.32 3.25
C LEU A 568 28.27 -21.33 1.72
N ARG A 569 28.19 -20.17 1.07
CA ARG A 569 28.22 -20.07 -0.40
C ARG A 569 29.50 -20.68 -0.99
N LYS A 570 30.67 -20.40 -0.40
CA LYS A 570 31.94 -21.02 -0.82
C LYS A 570 31.95 -22.53 -0.62
N ARG A 571 31.33 -23.06 0.44
CA ARG A 571 31.19 -24.52 0.64
C ARG A 571 30.30 -25.15 -0.43
N VAL A 572 29.19 -24.51 -0.79
CA VAL A 572 28.30 -24.98 -1.86
C VAL A 572 29.02 -25.00 -3.20
N GLU A 573 29.71 -23.92 -3.58
CA GLU A 573 30.48 -23.84 -4.82
C GLU A 573 31.57 -24.92 -4.90
N LYS A 574 32.25 -25.21 -3.78
CA LYS A 574 33.23 -26.31 -3.69
C LYS A 574 32.57 -27.67 -3.90
N LEU A 575 31.38 -27.89 -3.35
CA LEU A 575 30.63 -29.15 -3.50
C LEU A 575 30.11 -29.32 -4.94
N GLU A 576 29.63 -28.26 -5.58
CA GLU A 576 29.18 -28.28 -6.98
C GLU A 576 30.35 -28.61 -7.92
N LYS A 577 31.52 -28.03 -7.68
CA LYS A 577 32.74 -28.36 -8.43
C LYS A 577 33.15 -29.82 -8.25
N ALA A 578 33.16 -30.32 -7.01
CA ALA A 578 33.46 -31.73 -6.72
C ALA A 578 32.46 -32.69 -7.38
N LEU A 579 31.17 -32.32 -7.42
CA LEU A 579 30.12 -33.06 -8.13
C LEU A 579 30.36 -33.11 -9.64
N ALA A 580 30.77 -31.99 -10.24
CA ALA A 580 31.10 -31.92 -11.67
C ALA A 580 32.32 -32.77 -12.02
N GLU A 581 33.40 -32.67 -11.26
CA GLU A 581 34.62 -33.49 -11.42
C GLU A 581 34.30 -34.99 -11.27
N ARG A 582 33.42 -35.35 -10.33
CA ARG A 582 33.03 -36.74 -10.16
C ARG A 582 32.16 -37.26 -11.30
N ARG A 583 31.33 -36.40 -11.90
CA ARG A 583 30.51 -36.76 -13.08
C ARG A 583 31.39 -37.04 -14.30
N THR A 584 32.46 -36.27 -14.49
CA THR A 584 33.41 -36.51 -15.58
C THR A 584 34.20 -37.81 -15.38
N GLU A 585 34.59 -38.11 -14.14
CA GLU A 585 35.27 -39.37 -13.81
C GLU A 585 34.40 -40.60 -14.12
N LEU A 586 33.12 -40.56 -13.75
CA LEU A 586 32.17 -41.64 -14.04
C LEU A 586 31.94 -41.83 -15.56
N GLN A 587 31.95 -40.75 -16.33
CA GLN A 587 31.88 -40.83 -17.79
C GLN A 587 33.14 -41.46 -18.38
N HIS A 588 34.32 -41.09 -17.85
CA HIS A 588 35.58 -41.68 -18.28
C HIS A 588 35.62 -43.19 -18.03
N GLN A 589 35.27 -43.62 -16.82
CA GLN A 589 35.22 -45.05 -16.47
C GLN A 589 34.21 -45.84 -17.32
N ALA A 590 33.07 -45.24 -17.69
CA ALA A 590 32.12 -45.85 -18.61
C ALA A 590 32.73 -46.04 -20.01
N THR A 591 33.45 -45.04 -20.52
CA THR A 591 34.10 -45.13 -21.83
C THR A 591 35.23 -46.17 -21.87
N GLU A 592 36.01 -46.29 -20.80
CA GLU A 592 37.06 -47.30 -20.70
C GLU A 592 36.48 -48.72 -20.70
N ARG A 593 35.40 -48.94 -19.95
CA ARG A 593 34.71 -50.25 -19.92
C ARG A 593 34.17 -50.64 -21.30
N ASP A 594 33.53 -49.70 -22.00
CA ASP A 594 32.97 -49.96 -23.33
C ASP A 594 34.10 -50.24 -24.35
N SER A 595 35.25 -49.56 -24.22
CA SER A 595 36.46 -49.83 -25.00
C SER A 595 37.03 -51.24 -24.74
N LEU A 596 37.14 -51.66 -23.48
CA LEU A 596 37.59 -53.00 -23.10
C LEU A 596 36.67 -54.09 -23.64
N ARG A 597 35.35 -53.86 -23.58
CA ARG A 597 34.34 -54.79 -24.13
C ARG A 597 34.48 -54.94 -25.65
N SER A 598 34.65 -53.83 -26.37
CA SER A 598 34.87 -53.86 -27.82
C SER A 598 36.14 -54.61 -28.20
N ARG A 599 37.23 -54.43 -27.44
CA ARG A 599 38.49 -55.17 -27.66
C ARG A 599 38.34 -56.66 -27.38
N LEU A 600 37.58 -57.02 -26.34
CA LEU A 600 37.30 -58.43 -26.03
C LEU A 600 36.51 -59.10 -27.16
N GLU A 601 35.47 -58.44 -27.69
CA GLU A 601 34.66 -58.95 -28.80
C GLU A 601 35.51 -59.16 -30.08
N GLU A 602 36.44 -58.24 -30.38
CA GLU A 602 37.34 -58.36 -31.53
C GLU A 602 38.30 -59.57 -31.39
N GLU A 603 38.92 -59.75 -30.22
CA GLU A 603 39.86 -60.86 -30.00
C GLU A 603 39.14 -62.22 -29.92
N GLN A 604 37.90 -62.27 -29.39
CA GLN A 604 37.05 -63.47 -29.44
C GLN A 604 36.72 -63.87 -30.88
N GLN A 605 36.44 -62.89 -31.75
CA GLN A 605 36.17 -63.15 -33.17
C GLN A 605 37.42 -63.67 -33.90
N ARG A 606 38.59 -63.10 -33.61
CA ARG A 606 39.88 -63.59 -34.15
C ARG A 606 40.17 -65.02 -33.70
N LEU A 607 39.91 -65.35 -32.43
CA LEU A 607 40.11 -66.70 -31.90
C LEU A 607 39.20 -67.72 -32.59
N ALA A 608 37.94 -67.35 -32.87
CA ALA A 608 37.00 -68.20 -33.60
C ALA A 608 37.44 -68.42 -35.07
N SER A 609 37.93 -67.38 -35.74
CA SER A 609 38.50 -67.49 -37.10
C SER A 609 39.69 -68.45 -37.14
N MET A 610 40.63 -68.28 -36.20
CA MET A 610 41.85 -69.10 -36.13
C MET A 610 41.55 -70.57 -35.79
N GLN A 611 40.52 -70.85 -34.99
CA GLN A 611 40.03 -72.22 -34.77
C GLN A 611 39.53 -72.87 -36.06
N THR A 612 38.78 -72.10 -36.87
CA THR A 612 38.26 -72.57 -38.16
C THR A 612 39.39 -72.89 -39.14
N GLU A 613 40.42 -72.03 -39.21
CA GLU A 613 41.61 -72.24 -40.04
C GLU A 613 42.41 -73.47 -39.61
N MET A 614 42.60 -73.67 -38.30
CA MET A 614 43.30 -74.84 -37.76
C MET A 614 42.55 -76.15 -38.09
N GLU A 615 41.21 -76.15 -38.07
CA GLU A 615 40.39 -77.31 -38.45
C GLU A 615 40.50 -77.63 -39.94
N ALA A 616 40.46 -76.61 -40.80
CA ALA A 616 40.68 -76.76 -42.23
C ALA A 616 42.10 -77.28 -42.53
N GLY A 617 43.13 -76.74 -41.88
CA GLY A 617 44.51 -77.20 -42.00
C GLY A 617 44.69 -78.66 -41.56
N ARG A 618 44.01 -79.08 -40.49
CA ARG A 618 44.03 -80.47 -40.03
C ARG A 618 43.44 -81.44 -41.05
N GLN A 619 42.33 -81.06 -41.70
CA GLN A 619 41.73 -81.86 -42.77
C GLN A 619 42.68 -81.99 -43.97
N HIS A 620 43.28 -80.88 -44.40
CA HIS A 620 44.22 -80.87 -45.52
C HIS A 620 45.48 -81.74 -45.27
N LEU A 621 46.02 -81.68 -44.04
CA LEU A 621 47.14 -82.53 -43.63
C LEU A 621 46.77 -84.03 -43.64
N GLN A 622 45.57 -84.37 -43.14
CA GLN A 622 45.07 -85.74 -43.15
C GLN A 622 44.91 -86.29 -44.57
N GLU A 623 44.37 -85.49 -45.48
CA GLU A 623 44.25 -85.85 -46.90
C GLU A 623 45.62 -86.04 -47.56
N SER A 624 46.57 -85.16 -47.29
CA SER A 624 47.93 -85.23 -47.84
C SER A 624 48.68 -86.48 -47.35
N ARG A 625 48.59 -86.81 -46.06
CA ARG A 625 49.15 -88.06 -45.49
C ARG A 625 48.51 -89.32 -46.11
N GLN A 626 47.20 -89.30 -46.35
CA GLN A 626 46.52 -90.41 -47.01
C GLN A 626 47.01 -90.58 -48.47
N ARG A 627 47.24 -89.49 -49.20
CA ARG A 627 47.77 -89.53 -50.57
C ARG A 627 49.21 -90.07 -50.60
N GLU A 628 50.07 -89.59 -49.69
CA GLU A 628 51.45 -90.07 -49.56
C GLU A 628 51.48 -91.59 -49.28
N GLN A 629 50.64 -92.06 -48.35
CA GLN A 629 50.58 -93.49 -48.01
C GLN A 629 50.06 -94.35 -49.17
N ARG A 630 49.08 -93.86 -49.95
CA ARG A 630 48.61 -94.54 -51.17
C ARG A 630 49.73 -94.63 -52.21
N SER A 631 50.45 -93.54 -52.46
CA SER A 631 51.59 -93.50 -53.39
C SER A 631 52.70 -94.48 -52.96
N ARG A 632 53.00 -94.56 -51.65
CA ARG A 632 53.95 -95.55 -51.10
C ARG A 632 53.53 -97.01 -51.38
N VAL A 633 52.26 -97.34 -51.13
CA VAL A 633 51.73 -98.70 -51.38
C VAL A 633 51.76 -99.03 -52.88
N GLU A 634 51.45 -98.06 -53.74
CA GLU A 634 51.51 -98.28 -55.19
C GLU A 634 52.95 -98.47 -55.69
N LEU A 635 53.93 -97.76 -55.10
CA LEU A 635 55.36 -97.95 -55.40
C LEU A 635 55.82 -99.37 -55.04
N GLU A 636 55.41 -99.89 -53.88
CA GLU A 636 55.69 -101.27 -53.45
C GLU A 636 55.05 -102.30 -54.42
N ARG A 637 53.83 -102.02 -54.92
CA ARG A 637 53.17 -102.86 -55.93
C ARG A 637 53.91 -102.87 -57.27
N ILE A 638 54.38 -101.72 -57.76
CA ILE A 638 55.14 -101.64 -59.01
C ILE A 638 56.48 -102.39 -58.87
N GLN A 639 57.18 -102.25 -57.75
CA GLN A 639 58.40 -103.01 -57.45
C GLN A 639 58.15 -104.53 -57.43
N ALA A 640 57.05 -104.96 -56.80
CA ALA A 640 56.64 -106.38 -56.80
C ALA A 640 56.29 -106.89 -58.21
N ARG A 641 55.61 -106.09 -59.05
CA ARG A 641 55.33 -106.42 -60.46
C ARG A 641 56.63 -106.58 -61.26
N ARG A 642 57.60 -105.68 -61.07
CA ARG A 642 58.92 -105.75 -61.72
C ARG A 642 59.68 -107.01 -61.31
N PHE A 643 59.73 -107.33 -60.01
CA PHE A 643 60.37 -108.54 -59.50
C PHE A 643 59.72 -109.80 -60.07
N ARG A 644 58.39 -109.85 -60.11
CA ARG A 644 57.62 -110.96 -60.72
C ARG A 644 57.92 -111.10 -62.23
N SER A 645 57.93 -110.00 -62.98
CA SER A 645 58.26 -109.99 -64.42
C SER A 645 59.68 -110.53 -64.67
N LYS A 646 60.66 -110.11 -63.85
CA LYS A 646 62.07 -110.54 -63.96
C LYS A 646 62.27 -112.02 -63.62
N ILE A 647 61.55 -112.54 -62.63
CA ILE A 647 61.51 -113.98 -62.32
C ILE A 647 60.93 -114.75 -63.51
N ILE A 648 59.81 -114.31 -64.09
CA ILE A 648 59.21 -114.94 -65.28
C ILE A 648 60.22 -114.94 -66.44
N GLN A 649 60.87 -113.82 -66.72
CA GLN A 649 61.85 -113.73 -67.81
C GLN A 649 63.06 -114.68 -67.62
N THR A 650 63.56 -114.83 -66.39
CA THR A 650 64.67 -115.74 -66.07
C THR A 650 64.26 -117.22 -66.02
N THR A 651 63.05 -117.56 -65.55
CA THR A 651 62.55 -118.95 -65.58
C THR A 651 62.22 -119.45 -66.98
N TYR A 652 61.84 -118.55 -67.90
CA TYR A 652 61.51 -118.90 -69.29
C TYR A 652 62.69 -118.77 -70.27
N SER A 653 63.93 -118.63 -69.79
CA SER A 653 65.15 -118.50 -70.63
C SER A 653 65.70 -119.84 -71.19
N ALA A 654 64.91 -120.93 -71.17
CA ALA A 654 65.30 -122.20 -71.79
C ALA A 654 65.01 -122.20 -73.31
N PRO A 655 65.83 -122.85 -74.16
CA PRO A 655 65.62 -122.85 -75.61
C PRO A 655 64.30 -123.55 -75.96
N GLY A 656 63.32 -122.80 -76.48
CA GLY A 656 62.09 -123.34 -77.08
C GLY A 656 60.75 -122.99 -76.43
N VAL A 657 60.70 -122.13 -75.40
CA VAL A 657 59.42 -121.71 -74.78
C VAL A 657 59.11 -120.25 -75.11
N SER A 658 57.92 -119.99 -75.67
CA SER A 658 57.43 -118.63 -75.98
C SER A 658 57.06 -117.86 -74.71
N THR A 659 57.61 -116.65 -74.55
CA THR A 659 57.28 -115.71 -73.48
C THR A 659 55.81 -115.24 -73.57
N PRO A 660 55.10 -115.07 -72.44
CA PRO A 660 53.73 -114.52 -72.43
C PRO A 660 53.67 -113.09 -73.03
N GLN A 661 52.57 -112.74 -73.70
CA GLN A 661 52.35 -111.44 -74.37
C GLN A 661 52.18 -110.23 -73.42
N ASP A 662 52.07 -110.45 -72.10
CA ASP A 662 51.88 -109.40 -71.08
C ASP A 662 53.20 -109.03 -70.35
N THR A 663 54.35 -109.03 -71.04
CA THR A 663 55.61 -108.56 -70.45
C THR A 663 55.73 -107.04 -70.62
N VAL A 664 55.47 -106.30 -69.54
CA VAL A 664 55.71 -104.85 -69.47
C VAL A 664 57.20 -104.55 -69.70
N SER A 665 57.50 -103.56 -70.54
CA SER A 665 58.88 -103.15 -70.85
C SER A 665 59.60 -102.63 -69.62
N ASP A 666 60.88 -103.00 -69.45
CA ASP A 666 61.73 -102.50 -68.36
C ASP A 666 61.79 -100.96 -68.33
N GLN A 667 61.73 -100.30 -69.50
CA GLN A 667 61.74 -98.85 -69.60
C GLN A 667 60.44 -98.20 -69.09
N GLU A 668 59.30 -98.80 -69.42
CA GLU A 668 57.97 -98.28 -69.06
C GLU A 668 57.72 -98.38 -67.54
N VAL A 669 58.25 -99.44 -66.89
CA VAL A 669 58.26 -99.56 -65.43
C VAL A 669 59.21 -98.56 -64.79
N ILE A 670 60.38 -98.29 -65.39
CA ILE A 670 61.35 -97.31 -64.88
C ILE A 670 60.76 -95.90 -64.92
N ASP A 671 60.11 -95.52 -66.03
CA ASP A 671 59.50 -94.20 -66.18
C ASP A 671 58.36 -94.00 -65.16
N GLN A 672 57.48 -95.00 -64.98
CA GLN A 672 56.43 -94.99 -63.95
C GLN A 672 56.98 -94.96 -62.51
N MET A 673 58.08 -95.67 -62.24
CA MET A 673 58.74 -95.63 -60.93
C MET A 673 59.34 -94.26 -60.65
N THR A 674 59.94 -93.62 -61.66
CA THR A 674 60.59 -92.31 -61.54
C THR A 674 59.55 -91.23 -61.25
N GLU A 675 58.46 -91.20 -62.02
CA GLU A 675 57.34 -90.27 -61.81
C GLU A 675 56.72 -90.41 -60.40
N MET A 676 56.47 -91.64 -59.95
CA MET A 676 55.91 -91.84 -58.59
C MET A 676 56.91 -91.55 -57.47
N ILE A 677 58.22 -91.72 -57.69
CA ILE A 677 59.24 -91.33 -56.72
C ILE A 677 59.26 -89.81 -56.58
N GLU A 678 59.25 -89.07 -57.69
CA GLU A 678 59.17 -87.60 -57.70
C GLU A 678 57.88 -87.10 -57.04
N GLU A 679 56.72 -87.70 -57.36
CA GLU A 679 55.44 -87.33 -56.76
C GLU A 679 55.41 -87.61 -55.25
N LYS A 680 55.97 -88.75 -54.82
CA LYS A 680 56.08 -89.11 -53.40
C LYS A 680 57.00 -88.16 -52.64
N GLU A 681 58.16 -87.80 -53.18
CA GLU A 681 59.06 -86.82 -52.55
C GLU A 681 58.39 -85.46 -52.41
N LYS A 682 57.68 -85.01 -53.46
CA LYS A 682 56.90 -83.76 -53.44
C LYS A 682 55.80 -83.79 -52.38
N LEU A 683 55.06 -84.89 -52.26
CA LEU A 683 54.02 -85.06 -51.24
C LEU A 683 54.61 -85.08 -49.82
N ARG A 684 55.76 -85.74 -49.64
CA ARG A 684 56.46 -85.79 -48.35
C ARG A 684 56.90 -84.40 -47.90
N THR A 685 57.54 -83.62 -48.78
CA THR A 685 57.90 -82.23 -48.47
C THR A 685 56.67 -81.39 -48.14
N ARG A 686 55.55 -81.60 -48.84
CA ARG A 686 54.30 -80.88 -48.56
C ARG A 686 53.70 -81.23 -47.20
N VAL A 687 53.79 -82.48 -46.76
CA VAL A 687 53.35 -82.90 -45.42
C VAL A 687 54.23 -82.27 -44.34
N GLU A 688 55.55 -82.26 -44.52
CA GLU A 688 56.50 -81.62 -43.61
C GLU A 688 56.23 -80.11 -43.48
N GLU A 689 55.97 -79.40 -44.59
CA GLU A 689 55.56 -77.98 -44.58
C GLU A 689 54.26 -77.72 -43.79
N LEU A 690 53.22 -78.53 -44.04
CA LEU A 690 51.92 -78.36 -43.38
C LEU A 690 51.98 -78.68 -41.88
N GLU A 691 52.85 -79.60 -41.47
CA GLU A 691 53.09 -79.87 -40.05
C GLU A 691 53.75 -78.70 -39.33
N GLU A 692 54.67 -78.00 -40.00
CA GLU A 692 55.32 -76.84 -39.43
C GLU A 692 54.36 -75.66 -39.33
N GLN A 693 53.58 -75.38 -40.39
CA GLN A 693 52.51 -74.37 -40.37
C GLN A 693 51.48 -74.63 -39.25
N LYS A 694 51.13 -75.90 -39.00
CA LYS A 694 50.23 -76.28 -37.91
C LYS A 694 50.80 -75.93 -36.53
N LYS A 695 52.12 -76.12 -36.32
CA LYS A 695 52.76 -75.76 -35.03
C LYS A 695 52.74 -74.26 -34.81
N GLU A 696 53.02 -73.48 -35.86
CA GLU A 696 53.03 -72.02 -35.82
C GLU A 696 51.66 -71.46 -35.44
N ILE A 697 50.61 -71.85 -36.17
CA ILE A 697 49.21 -71.45 -35.89
C ILE A 697 48.75 -71.92 -34.50
N SER A 698 49.20 -73.10 -34.05
CA SER A 698 48.90 -73.60 -32.71
C SER A 698 49.54 -72.76 -31.61
N GLY A 699 50.72 -72.19 -31.85
CA GLY A 699 51.38 -71.27 -30.93
C GLY A 699 50.61 -69.95 -30.81
N GLU A 700 50.29 -69.33 -31.96
CA GLU A 700 49.53 -68.07 -32.02
C GLU A 700 48.15 -68.19 -31.36
N ARG A 701 47.49 -69.34 -31.49
CA ARG A 701 46.19 -69.62 -30.86
C ARG A 701 46.26 -69.62 -29.33
N GLU A 702 47.27 -70.24 -28.73
CA GLU A 702 47.38 -70.27 -27.27
C GLU A 702 47.75 -68.89 -26.71
N GLU A 703 48.55 -68.10 -27.43
CA GLU A 703 48.82 -66.70 -27.09
C GLU A 703 47.55 -65.85 -27.13
N LEU A 704 46.75 -65.95 -28.21
CA LEU A 704 45.50 -65.23 -28.35
C LEU A 704 44.47 -65.62 -27.29
N LYS A 705 44.41 -66.91 -26.94
CA LYS A 705 43.53 -67.42 -25.88
C LYS A 705 43.91 -66.90 -24.50
N ALA A 706 45.19 -66.79 -24.19
CA ALA A 706 45.66 -66.16 -22.94
C ALA A 706 45.23 -64.69 -22.87
N LYS A 707 45.34 -63.96 -23.98
CA LYS A 707 44.92 -62.55 -24.09
C LYS A 707 43.42 -62.35 -23.87
N VAL A 708 42.58 -63.24 -24.40
CA VAL A 708 41.12 -63.22 -24.17
C VAL A 708 40.79 -63.45 -22.69
N GLN A 709 41.44 -64.42 -22.03
CA GLN A 709 41.22 -64.69 -20.60
C GLN A 709 41.60 -63.50 -19.71
N GLU A 710 42.68 -62.79 -20.05
CA GLU A 710 43.09 -61.58 -19.33
C GLU A 710 42.06 -60.46 -19.47
N LEU A 711 41.55 -60.20 -20.68
CA LEU A 711 40.51 -59.20 -20.93
C LEU A 711 39.19 -59.54 -20.22
N GLU A 712 38.79 -60.81 -20.18
CA GLU A 712 37.59 -61.27 -19.45
C GLU A 712 37.71 -61.02 -17.94
N ALA A 713 38.90 -61.22 -17.36
CA ALA A 713 39.15 -60.92 -15.96
C ALA A 713 39.01 -59.42 -15.66
N GLN A 714 39.58 -58.56 -16.52
CA GLN A 714 39.51 -57.09 -16.38
C GLN A 714 38.06 -56.58 -16.47
N VAL A 715 37.26 -57.07 -17.42
CA VAL A 715 35.85 -56.69 -17.56
C VAL A 715 35.03 -57.11 -16.34
N LYS A 716 35.29 -58.29 -15.79
CA LYS A 716 34.59 -58.81 -14.61
C LYS A 716 34.89 -58.01 -13.35
N GLU A 717 36.15 -57.61 -13.14
CA GLU A 717 36.57 -56.79 -12.01
C GLU A 717 35.88 -55.42 -12.01
N HIS A 718 35.83 -54.74 -13.16
CA HIS A 718 35.12 -53.47 -13.33
C HIS A 718 33.61 -53.59 -13.08
N ALA A 719 32.98 -54.71 -13.47
CA ALA A 719 31.56 -54.95 -13.23
C ALA A 719 31.24 -55.14 -11.74
N THR A 720 32.08 -55.88 -11.01
CA THR A 720 31.88 -56.13 -9.56
C THR A 720 31.99 -54.87 -8.72
N GLU A 721 32.92 -53.96 -9.04
CA GLU A 721 33.08 -52.72 -8.27
C GLU A 721 31.91 -51.75 -8.50
N GLN A 722 31.33 -51.74 -9.70
CA GLN A 722 30.17 -50.93 -10.03
C GLN A 722 28.90 -51.38 -9.30
N ASP A 723 28.68 -52.70 -9.19
CA ASP A 723 27.52 -53.29 -8.50
C ASP A 723 27.56 -53.07 -6.98
N ARG A 724 28.77 -53.16 -6.39
CA ARG A 724 29.02 -52.82 -4.98
C ARG A 724 28.67 -51.37 -4.69
N THR A 725 29.15 -50.44 -5.52
CA THR A 725 28.93 -49.00 -5.36
C THR A 725 27.44 -48.63 -5.53
N ALA A 726 26.73 -49.28 -6.45
CA ALA A 726 25.30 -49.07 -6.66
C ALA A 726 24.47 -49.53 -5.45
N THR A 727 24.81 -50.71 -4.89
CA THR A 727 24.12 -51.28 -3.73
C THR A 727 24.29 -50.40 -2.49
N GLU A 728 25.51 -49.93 -2.21
CA GLU A 728 25.79 -49.04 -1.08
C GLU A 728 25.07 -47.68 -1.23
N THR A 729 24.99 -47.13 -2.45
CA THR A 729 24.28 -45.88 -2.74
C THR A 729 22.77 -46.01 -2.52
N GLN A 730 22.17 -47.11 -2.95
CA GLN A 730 20.75 -47.36 -2.77
C GLN A 730 20.40 -47.57 -1.29
N GLY A 731 21.26 -48.27 -0.54
CA GLY A 731 21.11 -48.45 0.91
C GLY A 731 21.08 -47.11 1.66
N PHE A 732 21.98 -46.18 1.31
CA PHE A 732 22.01 -44.85 1.92
C PHE A 732 20.75 -44.02 1.59
N ARG A 733 20.23 -44.11 0.35
CA ARG A 733 18.99 -43.41 -0.04
C ARG A 733 17.79 -43.90 0.77
N ASN A 734 17.61 -45.21 0.88
CA ASN A 734 16.50 -45.79 1.63
C ASN A 734 16.52 -45.34 3.10
N ALA A 735 17.72 -45.28 3.71
CA ALA A 735 17.88 -44.81 5.09
C ALA A 735 17.47 -43.33 5.26
N LEU A 736 17.77 -42.47 4.28
CA LEU A 736 17.35 -41.05 4.28
C LEU A 736 15.85 -40.87 4.11
N GLU A 737 15.20 -41.69 3.27
CA GLU A 737 13.74 -41.66 3.07
C GLU A 737 13.00 -42.14 4.32
N GLU A 738 13.51 -43.19 4.98
CA GLU A 738 12.98 -43.69 6.25
C GLU A 738 13.10 -42.63 7.36
N TYR A 739 14.25 -41.95 7.42
CA TYR A 739 14.46 -40.80 8.30
C TYR A 739 13.44 -39.68 8.04
N GLN A 740 13.24 -39.30 6.78
CA GLN A 740 12.29 -38.25 6.40
C GLN A 740 10.85 -38.61 6.79
N SER A 741 10.46 -39.88 6.70
CA SER A 741 9.15 -40.36 7.14
C SER A 741 8.99 -40.28 8.66
N ARG A 742 10.03 -40.61 9.45
CA ARG A 742 9.98 -40.53 10.92
C ARG A 742 9.91 -39.08 11.43
N MET A 743 10.51 -38.15 10.70
CA MET A 743 10.47 -36.70 10.99
C MET A 743 9.09 -36.04 10.77
N GLN A 744 8.09 -36.74 10.23
CA GLN A 744 6.72 -36.21 10.09
C GLN A 744 5.87 -36.33 11.37
N GLY A 745 6.38 -36.97 12.44
CA GLY A 745 5.75 -37.05 13.77
C GLY A 745 6.18 -35.92 14.72
N SER A 746 5.68 -35.91 15.97
CA SER A 746 6.08 -34.90 16.97
C SER A 746 7.56 -35.03 17.32
N LEU A 747 8.33 -33.96 17.10
CA LEU A 747 9.77 -33.92 17.36
C LEU A 747 10.06 -33.57 18.83
N SER A 748 10.63 -34.53 19.56
CA SER A 748 11.27 -34.28 20.86
C SER A 748 12.80 -34.29 20.72
N VAL A 749 13.49 -33.58 21.62
CA VAL A 749 14.97 -33.54 21.67
C VAL A 749 15.58 -34.97 21.68
N PRO A 750 15.08 -35.94 22.48
CA PRO A 750 15.61 -37.31 22.48
C PRO A 750 15.31 -38.11 21.19
N ALA A 751 14.27 -37.75 20.45
CA ALA A 751 13.98 -38.38 19.15
C ALA A 751 14.98 -37.92 18.10
N LEU A 752 15.24 -36.61 18.00
CA LEU A 752 16.17 -36.05 17.03
C LEU A 752 17.62 -36.50 17.27
N GLN A 753 18.04 -36.60 18.53
CA GLN A 753 19.41 -37.02 18.89
C GLN A 753 19.70 -38.49 18.58
N ARG A 754 18.68 -39.36 18.66
CA ARG A 754 18.78 -40.77 18.22
C ARG A 754 18.98 -40.88 16.71
N GLU A 755 18.23 -40.10 15.93
CA GLU A 755 18.35 -40.13 14.47
C GLU A 755 19.70 -39.59 13.97
N ILE A 756 20.24 -38.54 14.61
CA ILE A 756 21.59 -38.02 14.28
C ILE A 756 22.64 -39.11 14.50
N SER A 757 22.54 -39.86 15.61
CA SER A 757 23.47 -40.93 15.95
C SER A 757 23.34 -42.12 14.97
N ALA A 758 22.12 -42.48 14.57
CA ALA A 758 21.87 -43.51 13.57
C ALA A 758 22.44 -43.14 12.20
N LEU A 759 22.23 -41.90 11.75
CA LEU A 759 22.73 -41.41 10.46
C LEU A 759 24.27 -41.33 10.43
N ALA A 760 24.91 -41.02 11.57
CA ALA A 760 26.37 -40.99 11.68
C ALA A 760 27.00 -42.39 11.67
N ALA A 761 26.29 -43.42 12.14
CA ALA A 761 26.76 -44.81 12.14
C ALA A 761 26.59 -45.51 10.78
N GLN A 762 25.83 -44.93 9.85
CA GLN A 762 25.60 -45.51 8.52
C GLN A 762 26.91 -45.56 7.72
N ALA A 763 27.23 -46.72 7.16
CA ALA A 763 28.32 -46.86 6.21
C ALA A 763 27.93 -46.21 4.87
N VAL A 764 28.74 -45.27 4.40
CA VAL A 764 28.46 -44.48 3.19
C VAL A 764 29.67 -44.55 2.25
N PRO A 765 29.47 -44.78 0.94
CA PRO A 765 30.54 -44.69 -0.05
C PRO A 765 31.32 -43.38 0.10
N GLN A 766 32.63 -43.39 -0.16
CA GLN A 766 33.45 -42.17 -0.10
C GLN A 766 32.84 -41.02 -0.92
N SER A 767 32.18 -41.33 -2.05
CA SER A 767 31.49 -40.37 -2.91
C SER A 767 30.27 -39.66 -2.28
N LEU A 768 29.71 -40.20 -1.21
CA LEU A 768 28.50 -39.70 -0.53
C LEU A 768 28.76 -39.23 0.90
N THR A 769 30.00 -39.36 1.40
CA THR A 769 30.41 -38.87 2.73
C THR A 769 30.11 -37.39 2.95
N TRP A 770 30.21 -36.58 1.89
CA TRP A 770 29.86 -35.16 1.96
C TRP A 770 28.36 -34.94 2.22
N VAL A 771 27.48 -35.77 1.65
CA VAL A 771 26.03 -35.70 1.87
C VAL A 771 25.71 -36.04 3.32
N GLN A 772 26.32 -37.11 3.83
CA GLN A 772 26.19 -37.51 5.24
C GLN A 772 26.67 -36.40 6.18
N SER A 773 27.84 -35.81 5.91
CA SER A 773 28.41 -34.72 6.71
C SER A 773 27.53 -33.47 6.73
N VAL A 774 26.98 -33.07 5.58
CA VAL A 774 26.08 -31.91 5.48
C VAL A 774 24.77 -32.19 6.22
N THR A 775 24.19 -33.37 6.04
CA THR A 775 22.93 -33.74 6.70
C THR A 775 23.09 -33.74 8.21
N LEU A 776 24.15 -34.36 8.75
CA LEU A 776 24.47 -34.32 10.18
C LEU A 776 24.67 -32.90 10.71
N SER A 777 25.32 -32.03 9.94
CA SER A 777 25.54 -30.64 10.34
C SER A 777 24.22 -29.89 10.51
N VAL A 778 23.27 -30.05 9.56
CA VAL A 778 21.96 -29.41 9.62
C VAL A 778 21.14 -29.91 10.82
N LEU A 779 21.14 -31.22 11.05
CA LEU A 779 20.39 -31.81 12.16
C LEU A 779 20.94 -31.41 13.53
N THR A 780 22.27 -31.25 13.63
CA THR A 780 22.91 -30.79 14.87
C THR A 780 22.50 -29.35 15.21
N VAL A 781 22.34 -28.48 14.20
CA VAL A 781 21.83 -27.11 14.41
C VAL A 781 20.38 -27.12 14.86
N GLN A 782 19.53 -27.96 14.25
CA GLN A 782 18.14 -28.10 14.66
C GLN A 782 18.00 -28.64 16.09
N LEU A 783 18.88 -29.57 16.49
CA LEU A 783 18.92 -30.09 17.86
C LEU A 783 19.25 -28.99 18.87
N ALA A 784 20.24 -28.14 18.59
CA ALA A 784 20.61 -27.03 19.47
C ALA A 784 19.45 -26.04 19.67
N GLN A 785 18.73 -25.70 18.60
CA GLN A 785 17.57 -24.81 18.66
C GLN A 785 16.41 -25.41 19.48
N LEU A 786 16.13 -26.71 19.28
CA LEU A 786 15.12 -27.41 20.07
C LEU A 786 15.48 -27.49 21.56
N GLN A 787 16.76 -27.67 21.88
CA GLN A 787 17.26 -27.65 23.27
C GLN A 787 17.10 -26.29 23.94
N GLU A 788 17.33 -25.18 23.23
CA GLU A 788 17.11 -23.83 23.77
C GLU A 788 15.63 -23.57 24.09
N VAL A 789 14.73 -24.03 23.22
CA VAL A 789 13.28 -23.89 23.43
C VAL A 789 12.81 -24.75 24.60
N ASP A 790 13.31 -25.98 24.73
CA ASP A 790 12.99 -26.89 25.84
C ASP A 790 13.44 -26.31 27.19
N CYS A 791 14.66 -25.75 27.26
CA CYS A 791 15.15 -25.02 28.42
C CYS A 791 14.27 -23.81 28.78
N ALA A 792 13.87 -23.01 27.79
CA ALA A 792 13.02 -21.84 28.01
C ALA A 792 11.60 -22.20 28.51
N LEU A 793 11.06 -23.33 28.07
CA LEU A 793 9.76 -23.85 28.53
C LEU A 793 9.85 -24.40 29.96
N GLN A 794 10.94 -25.08 30.30
CA GLN A 794 11.22 -25.51 31.67
C GLN A 794 11.39 -24.33 32.63
N ASP A 795 12.10 -23.27 32.21
CA ASP A 795 12.23 -22.03 32.97
C ASP A 795 10.87 -21.30 33.19
N ALA A 796 9.91 -21.53 32.30
CA ALA A 796 8.54 -21.04 32.42
C ALA A 796 7.60 -21.96 33.22
N GLY A 797 8.13 -23.08 33.77
CA GLY A 797 7.36 -24.04 34.57
C GLY A 797 6.50 -25.02 33.77
N ILE A 798 6.74 -25.15 32.46
CA ILE A 798 6.02 -26.06 31.57
C ILE A 798 6.86 -27.32 31.37
N ASP A 799 6.42 -28.45 31.93
CA ASP A 799 7.08 -29.74 31.70
C ASP A 799 6.65 -30.32 30.34
N VAL A 800 7.62 -30.38 29.42
CA VAL A 800 7.44 -30.85 28.05
C VAL A 800 7.67 -32.36 27.91
N SER A 801 8.11 -33.03 28.99
CA SER A 801 8.46 -34.45 29.00
C SER A 801 7.26 -35.36 28.71
N ASP A 802 6.04 -34.95 29.08
CA ASP A 802 4.80 -35.72 28.90
C ASP A 802 4.07 -35.46 27.57
N MET A 803 4.53 -34.50 26.77
CA MET A 803 3.86 -34.16 25.50
C MET A 803 4.06 -35.20 24.38
N ALA A 804 4.92 -36.20 24.60
CA ALA A 804 5.16 -37.27 23.63
C ALA A 804 4.05 -38.34 23.59
N GLU A 805 3.12 -38.40 24.58
CA GLU A 805 2.08 -39.44 24.66
C GLU A 805 0.63 -38.94 24.54
N GLY A 806 0.41 -37.67 24.18
CA GLY A 806 -0.93 -37.20 23.79
C GLY A 806 -1.98 -37.19 24.92
N ARG A 807 -1.59 -36.94 26.17
CA ARG A 807 -2.52 -36.54 27.23
C ARG A 807 -2.05 -35.25 27.89
N VAL A 808 -2.77 -34.16 27.63
CA VAL A 808 -2.71 -32.98 28.48
C VAL A 808 -3.65 -33.25 29.66
N VAL A 809 -3.10 -33.51 30.84
CA VAL A 809 -3.83 -33.40 32.11
C VAL A 809 -3.49 -32.03 32.68
N PRO A 810 -4.47 -31.18 33.04
CA PRO A 810 -4.18 -29.94 33.75
C PRO A 810 -3.64 -30.29 35.13
N ALA A 811 -2.49 -29.71 35.51
CA ALA A 811 -2.01 -29.78 36.88
C ALA A 811 -2.95 -28.95 37.77
N ASP A 812 -3.77 -29.65 38.58
CA ASP A 812 -4.39 -29.06 39.76
C ASP A 812 -3.29 -28.72 40.77
N THR A 813 -3.01 -27.44 40.99
CA THR A 813 -3.12 -26.70 42.27
C THR A 813 -2.49 -25.31 42.20
#